data_AF-A0A7C1KJI5-F1
#
_entry.id   AF-A0A7C1KJI5-F1
#
_cell.length_a   1.000
_cell.length_b   1.000
_cell.length_c   1.000
_cell.angle_alpha   90.00
_cell.angle_beta   90.00
_cell.angle_gamma   90.00
#
_symmetry.space_group_name_H-M   'P 1'
#
loop_
_entity.id
_entity.type
_entity.pdbx_description
1 polymer ?
#
loop_
_entity_poly.entity_id
_entity_poly.type
_entity_poly.pdbx_seq_one_letter_code
_entity_poly.pdbx_strand_id
1 'polypeptide(L)'
;MTPLRHLPLPLLLAILAVASILPWAEAYVEAPITLGDIVRQSTNIVHMQVQKVDREKNLIIYKKLRDLKGVHPQDPIKHNIGRGGLRPGEWQEIMNWAEVGKEAVFFHNGGASETYFGVSWYQAYPQGEWWGMSHGEPFLLRSYAGKVERLPGIIEEMLAGKEVIVPCMVDGDKEALHKKTARIQRLRASLKLLDYNPKRDFVGWGVEEIRALEGYAGFNKFGTLPRTDGEAQAVSALDFNNDGKADVCLCAASKVLLLQNDGDSFTEVALPGLTGGARAAVWADYNGDGLPDLLLATGSGPRLYTNLGAGKFRDDTRLLPPSALGLPATAAAWGDFDADNKPDLAIAYGYHGLRLYRNNRPADAPLRSASPKLGDWYAIGPFRHPSGMSNFDAQFTPETEPFDPKKVHKGKRDMPVQWTKKSYADGSVNSLAEFGNNCATYLYREIEAAAPTRLPVSLGSDDTLTVWLNGEKILSENVGRACAPDQNRAVLNLKAGKNTLLLKICNGSGDYAFYFAAGEPELGGEPWFQDVTSAWGLTPDTPAAQLRGDALAVADFNADGKPDILYAAGQGLLLLNAGGRFTLKADSGLAFQTGKVGPVVLDYDGDGHLDLFIPQRNGQCLLFRNDGTGRFANITASAGDLAKPVPGMVAAAAADFNNDGKPDLLLCCLRGPNRYLENNSHGVFTDKTAAIGLHQRVFNSQAATLADLNGDGRLDLVLHNEGQESCILFGAMPLPNGQTPVQLSLNGTAVLNGGRVIIRNGNGQPVATAAIVGGHGRGGQCGLLPRFLLSPGSYKIELVSPNGAVTSRDLNVAATPLQVRCQ
;
A
#
# COMPACT_ATOMS: atom_id res chain seq x y z
N MET A 1 59.53 47.65 -24.37
CA MET A 1 59.31 47.17 -25.75
C MET A 1 57.92 47.59 -26.19
N THR A 2 57.83 48.27 -27.32
CA THR A 2 56.61 48.86 -27.91
C THR A 2 55.88 47.87 -28.86
N PRO A 3 54.64 48.16 -29.34
CA PRO A 3 53.66 47.14 -29.77
C PRO A 3 53.22 47.29 -31.26
N LEU A 4 51.97 46.87 -31.60
CA LEU A 4 51.23 46.99 -32.89
C LEU A 4 51.66 45.94 -33.97
N ARG A 5 50.88 45.47 -34.96
CA ARG A 5 49.55 45.75 -35.62
C ARG A 5 48.92 44.39 -36.04
N HIS A 6 47.66 44.20 -36.49
CA HIS A 6 46.33 44.84 -36.37
C HIS A 6 45.28 43.87 -37.00
N LEU A 7 43.98 43.98 -36.66
CA LEU A 7 42.84 43.50 -37.47
C LEU A 7 41.76 44.61 -37.44
N PRO A 8 41.25 45.09 -38.59
CA PRO A 8 40.49 46.34 -38.61
C PRO A 8 39.05 46.16 -38.13
N LEU A 9 38.58 47.14 -37.34
CA LEU A 9 37.27 47.18 -36.67
C LEU A 9 36.04 46.90 -37.58
N PRO A 10 36.01 47.26 -38.89
CA PRO A 10 34.88 46.93 -39.77
C PRO A 10 34.64 45.41 -39.92
N LEU A 11 35.67 44.57 -39.77
CA LEU A 11 35.54 43.13 -39.94
C LEU A 11 34.85 42.46 -38.74
N LEU A 12 35.07 42.97 -37.52
CA LEU A 12 34.36 42.50 -36.32
C LEU A 12 32.87 42.87 -36.36
N LEU A 13 32.56 44.07 -36.86
CA LEU A 13 31.18 44.53 -37.06
C LEU A 13 30.45 43.74 -38.16
N ALA A 14 31.16 43.32 -39.22
CA ALA A 14 30.58 42.47 -40.25
C ALA A 14 30.18 41.06 -39.73
N ILE A 15 31.00 40.45 -38.86
CA ILE A 15 30.67 39.15 -38.25
C ILE A 15 29.48 39.26 -37.29
N LEU A 16 29.38 40.35 -36.52
CA LEU A 16 28.21 40.64 -35.67
C LEU A 16 26.94 41.02 -36.45
N ALA A 17 27.06 41.58 -37.66
CA ALA A 17 25.92 41.95 -38.51
C ALA A 17 25.37 40.78 -39.36
N VAL A 18 26.10 39.68 -39.52
CA VAL A 18 25.62 38.46 -40.20
C VAL A 18 25.02 37.46 -39.20
N ALA A 19 25.44 37.49 -37.93
CA ALA A 19 24.87 36.67 -36.86
C ALA A 19 23.44 37.09 -36.44
N SER A 20 22.95 38.26 -36.86
CA SER A 20 21.67 38.83 -36.46
C SER A 20 20.49 38.56 -37.42
N ILE A 21 20.68 37.74 -38.46
CA ILE A 21 19.62 37.34 -39.41
C ILE A 21 19.48 35.81 -39.55
N LEU A 22 19.82 35.08 -38.48
CA LEU A 22 19.31 33.72 -38.31
C LEU A 22 18.08 33.80 -37.39
N PRO A 23 16.91 33.26 -37.79
CA PRO A 23 15.80 33.13 -36.87
C PRO A 23 16.25 32.27 -35.69
N TRP A 24 15.94 32.73 -34.48
CA TRP A 24 16.21 31.96 -33.28
C TRP A 24 15.42 30.67 -33.39
N ALA A 25 16.12 29.53 -33.49
CA ALA A 25 15.49 28.24 -33.29
C ALA A 25 15.14 28.15 -31.82
N GLU A 26 13.95 28.63 -31.45
CA GLU A 26 13.38 28.37 -30.13
C GLU A 26 13.35 26.85 -29.96
N ALA A 27 14.11 26.36 -28.98
CA ALA A 27 14.04 24.96 -28.60
C ALA A 27 12.61 24.68 -28.15
N TYR A 28 11.90 23.80 -28.86
CA TYR A 28 10.53 23.45 -28.56
C TYR A 28 10.44 22.79 -27.17
N VAL A 29 10.09 23.60 -26.16
CA VAL A 29 9.83 23.13 -24.79
C VAL A 29 8.35 22.82 -24.67
N GLU A 30 7.99 21.59 -25.03
CA GLU A 30 6.61 21.11 -24.91
C GLU A 30 6.18 21.00 -23.43
N ALA A 31 5.26 21.88 -23.04
CA ALA A 31 4.68 21.87 -21.70
C ALA A 31 3.95 20.54 -21.42
N PRO A 32 4.03 19.98 -20.20
CA PRO A 32 3.30 18.75 -19.86
C PRO A 32 1.77 18.89 -19.88
N ILE A 33 1.10 17.98 -20.61
CA ILE A 33 -0.35 17.92 -20.82
C ILE A 33 -0.92 16.67 -20.13
N THR A 34 -2.07 16.78 -19.47
CA THR A 34 -2.79 15.62 -18.88
C THR A 34 -3.72 14.96 -19.89
N LEU A 35 -4.08 13.68 -19.69
CA LEU A 35 -5.17 13.06 -20.48
C LEU A 35 -6.49 13.84 -20.33
N GLY A 36 -6.74 14.42 -19.14
CA GLY A 36 -7.87 15.31 -18.88
C GLY A 36 -7.92 16.48 -19.86
N ASP A 37 -6.77 17.10 -20.13
CA ASP A 37 -6.69 18.23 -21.04
C ASP A 37 -6.76 17.82 -22.52
N ILE A 38 -6.16 16.69 -22.92
CA ILE A 38 -6.33 16.13 -24.28
C ILE A 38 -7.82 15.87 -24.56
N VAL A 39 -8.53 15.21 -23.63
CA VAL A 39 -9.97 14.94 -23.75
C VAL A 39 -10.77 16.24 -23.74
N ARG A 40 -10.39 17.25 -22.95
CA ARG A 40 -11.03 18.57 -22.92
C ARG A 40 -10.91 19.29 -24.26
N GLN A 41 -9.70 19.42 -24.80
CA GLN A 41 -9.37 20.16 -26.01
C GLN A 41 -9.93 19.52 -27.30
N SER A 42 -10.10 18.19 -27.30
CA SER A 42 -10.66 17.46 -28.45
C SER A 42 -12.12 17.84 -28.70
N THR A 43 -12.47 18.20 -29.93
CA THR A 43 -13.88 18.38 -30.35
C THR A 43 -14.54 17.05 -30.67
N ASN A 44 -13.77 16.10 -31.20
CA ASN A 44 -14.18 14.73 -31.44
C ASN A 44 -13.13 13.75 -30.91
N ILE A 45 -13.58 12.60 -30.43
CA ILE A 45 -12.74 11.48 -30.03
C ILE A 45 -13.37 10.22 -30.61
N VAL A 46 -12.62 9.43 -31.37
CA VAL A 46 -13.12 8.27 -32.10
C VAL A 46 -12.34 7.02 -31.72
N HIS A 47 -13.05 5.96 -31.35
CA HIS A 47 -12.50 4.62 -31.21
C HIS A 47 -12.57 3.93 -32.58
N MET A 48 -11.43 3.44 -33.06
CA MET A 48 -11.29 2.95 -34.43
C MET A 48 -10.38 1.72 -34.49
N GLN A 49 -10.51 0.93 -35.56
CA GLN A 49 -9.77 -0.32 -35.76
C GLN A 49 -9.14 -0.34 -37.14
N VAL A 50 -7.89 -0.79 -37.24
CA VAL A 50 -7.18 -0.94 -38.52
C VAL A 50 -7.94 -1.91 -39.42
N GLN A 51 -8.47 -1.39 -40.52
CA GLN A 51 -9.16 -2.15 -41.56
C GLN A 51 -8.18 -2.59 -42.65
N LYS A 52 -7.20 -1.75 -42.98
CA LYS A 52 -6.17 -2.04 -43.99
C LYS A 52 -4.88 -1.27 -43.71
N VAL A 53 -3.74 -1.88 -44.06
CA VAL A 53 -2.42 -1.26 -44.05
C VAL A 53 -1.79 -1.39 -45.43
N ASP A 54 -1.26 -0.30 -45.98
CA ASP A 54 -0.45 -0.27 -47.20
C ASP A 54 0.98 0.15 -46.80
N ARG A 55 1.89 -0.84 -46.73
CA ARG A 55 3.27 -0.63 -46.26
C ARG A 55 4.17 0.03 -47.31
N GLU A 56 3.81 -0.02 -48.59
CA GLU A 56 4.58 0.65 -49.65
C GLU A 56 4.32 2.15 -49.65
N LYS A 57 3.05 2.54 -49.43
CA LYS A 57 2.59 3.94 -49.42
C LYS A 57 2.50 4.56 -48.03
N ASN A 58 2.82 3.79 -46.98
CA ASN A 58 2.66 4.17 -45.58
C ASN A 58 1.23 4.63 -45.22
N LEU A 59 0.20 3.89 -45.64
CA LEU A 59 -1.19 4.25 -45.35
C LEU A 59 -1.79 3.29 -44.32
N ILE A 60 -2.52 3.84 -43.36
CA ILE A 60 -3.36 3.06 -42.44
C ILE A 60 -4.80 3.54 -42.63
N ILE A 61 -5.69 2.61 -42.96
CA ILE A 61 -7.12 2.87 -43.09
C ILE A 61 -7.80 2.24 -41.89
N TYR A 62 -8.46 3.07 -41.08
CA TYR A 62 -9.19 2.66 -39.90
C TYR A 62 -10.69 2.65 -40.18
N LYS A 63 -11.36 1.55 -39.84
CA LYS A 63 -12.83 1.52 -39.71
C LYS A 63 -13.19 2.18 -38.37
N LYS A 64 -14.22 3.01 -38.35
CA LYS A 64 -14.79 3.49 -37.09
C LYS A 64 -15.45 2.34 -36.32
N LEU A 65 -15.17 2.26 -35.02
CA LEU A 65 -15.95 1.43 -34.10
C LEU A 65 -17.07 2.25 -33.46
N ARG A 66 -16.73 3.42 -32.89
CA ARG A 66 -17.70 4.37 -32.31
C ARG A 66 -17.08 5.75 -32.05
N ASP A 67 -17.89 6.80 -32.09
CA ASP A 67 -17.54 8.12 -31.57
C ASP A 67 -17.71 8.13 -30.04
N LEU A 68 -16.67 8.51 -29.30
CA LEU A 68 -16.67 8.62 -27.82
C LEU A 68 -17.02 10.04 -27.36
N LYS A 69 -16.62 11.04 -28.15
CA LYS A 69 -16.94 12.46 -27.97
C LYS A 69 -17.18 13.07 -29.35
N GLY A 70 -18.19 13.94 -29.48
CA GLY A 70 -18.55 14.52 -30.78
C GLY A 70 -19.12 13.47 -31.75
N VAL A 71 -19.11 13.80 -33.05
CA VAL A 71 -19.51 12.90 -34.13
C VAL A 71 -18.62 13.21 -35.35
N HIS A 72 -17.66 12.34 -35.65
CA HIS A 72 -16.76 12.52 -36.78
C HIS A 72 -17.45 12.12 -38.11
N PRO A 73 -17.44 12.94 -39.17
CA PRO A 73 -18.13 12.62 -40.44
C PRO A 73 -17.45 11.56 -41.34
N GLN A 74 -16.32 10.96 -40.96
CA GLN A 74 -15.57 10.01 -41.80
C GLN A 74 -15.68 8.58 -41.25
N ASP A 75 -16.00 7.63 -42.13
CA ASP A 75 -15.78 6.19 -41.95
C ASP A 75 -15.61 5.56 -43.36
N PRO A 76 -14.45 4.96 -43.70
CA PRO A 76 -13.25 4.83 -42.88
C PRO A 76 -12.48 6.15 -42.70
N ILE A 77 -11.74 6.25 -41.59
CA ILE A 77 -10.78 7.33 -41.31
C ILE A 77 -9.43 6.91 -41.90
N LYS A 78 -8.81 7.79 -42.71
CA LYS A 78 -7.66 7.45 -43.56
C LYS A 78 -6.41 8.22 -43.14
N HIS A 79 -5.39 7.53 -42.63
CA HIS A 79 -4.14 8.14 -42.18
C HIS A 79 -3.01 7.87 -43.18
N ASN A 80 -2.26 8.92 -43.52
CA ASN A 80 -1.02 8.87 -44.27
C ASN A 80 0.14 9.06 -43.28
N ILE A 81 0.90 8.01 -43.06
CA ILE A 81 2.01 7.95 -42.10
C ILE A 81 3.28 8.51 -42.80
N GLY A 82 3.41 9.83 -42.72
CA GLY A 82 4.48 10.59 -43.35
C GLY A 82 5.86 10.05 -43.00
N ARG A 83 6.78 10.05 -43.97
CA ARG A 83 8.17 9.60 -43.76
C ARG A 83 9.07 10.66 -43.08
N GLY A 84 8.52 11.84 -42.84
CA GLY A 84 9.10 12.85 -41.96
C GLY A 84 8.88 12.50 -40.48
N GLY A 85 9.49 13.30 -39.61
CA GLY A 85 9.42 13.15 -38.17
C GLY A 85 10.48 14.04 -37.52
N LEU A 86 10.43 14.19 -36.20
CA LEU A 86 11.45 14.93 -35.46
C LEU A 86 12.71 14.09 -35.27
N ARG A 87 12.60 12.76 -35.36
CA ARG A 87 13.71 11.81 -35.30
C ARG A 87 13.63 10.71 -36.37
N PRO A 88 14.77 10.11 -36.77
CA PRO A 88 14.77 8.90 -37.59
C PRO A 88 14.07 7.74 -36.86
N GLY A 89 13.12 7.08 -37.53
CA GLY A 89 12.47 5.86 -37.01
C GLY A 89 11.02 6.01 -36.59
N GLU A 90 10.53 7.24 -36.34
CA GLU A 90 9.20 7.49 -35.74
C GLU A 90 8.06 6.89 -36.58
N TRP A 91 8.08 7.08 -37.90
CA TRP A 91 7.04 6.55 -38.78
C TRP A 91 7.12 5.02 -38.95
N GLN A 92 8.33 4.44 -38.94
CA GLN A 92 8.51 2.99 -38.99
C GLN A 92 7.89 2.33 -37.76
N GLU A 93 8.00 2.97 -36.60
CA GLU A 93 7.41 2.48 -35.37
C GLU A 93 5.88 2.34 -35.46
N ILE A 94 5.19 3.40 -35.92
CA ILE A 94 3.73 3.37 -36.14
C ILE A 94 3.36 2.29 -37.17
N MET A 95 4.12 2.18 -38.26
CA MET A 95 3.90 1.15 -39.28
C MET A 95 4.20 -0.27 -38.79
N ASN A 96 5.09 -0.46 -37.81
CA ASN A 96 5.37 -1.78 -37.23
C ASN A 96 4.19 -2.28 -36.39
N TRP A 97 3.51 -1.39 -35.65
CA TRP A 97 2.26 -1.70 -34.94
C TRP A 97 1.05 -1.90 -35.86
N ALA A 98 1.12 -1.43 -37.11
CA ALA A 98 0.01 -1.44 -38.05
C ALA A 98 -0.30 -2.85 -38.58
N GLU A 99 -1.31 -3.49 -37.99
CA GLU A 99 -1.87 -4.78 -38.42
C GLU A 99 -3.41 -4.72 -38.41
N VAL A 100 -4.07 -5.45 -39.32
CA VAL A 100 -5.54 -5.49 -39.39
C VAL A 100 -6.12 -6.05 -38.09
N GLY A 101 -7.13 -5.37 -37.55
CA GLY A 101 -7.77 -5.72 -36.28
C GLY A 101 -7.19 -5.00 -35.06
N LYS A 102 -6.03 -4.34 -35.15
CA LYS A 102 -5.49 -3.52 -34.04
C LYS A 102 -6.34 -2.27 -33.83
N GLU A 103 -6.57 -1.90 -32.58
CA GLU A 103 -7.34 -0.71 -32.21
C GLU A 103 -6.47 0.54 -32.10
N ALA A 104 -7.09 1.70 -32.28
CA ALA A 104 -6.53 3.04 -32.09
C ALA A 104 -7.59 3.98 -31.48
N VAL A 105 -7.15 5.03 -30.80
CA VAL A 105 -8.03 6.13 -30.38
C VAL A 105 -7.54 7.43 -31.01
N PHE A 106 -8.46 8.09 -31.72
CA PHE A 106 -8.21 9.29 -32.51
C PHE A 106 -8.85 10.51 -31.83
N PHE A 107 -8.02 11.44 -31.39
CA PHE A 107 -8.42 12.67 -30.70
C PHE A 107 -8.20 13.85 -31.66
N HIS A 108 -9.20 14.65 -31.97
CA HIS A 108 -8.96 15.84 -32.80
C HIS A 108 -9.82 17.04 -32.40
N ASN A 109 -9.29 18.24 -32.64
CA ASN A 109 -10.04 19.50 -32.52
C ASN A 109 -10.56 20.00 -33.88
N GLY A 110 -10.07 19.42 -34.99
CA GLY A 110 -10.44 19.79 -36.37
C GLY A 110 -9.35 20.57 -37.11
N GLY A 111 -8.39 21.16 -36.39
CA GLY A 111 -7.16 21.72 -36.95
C GLY A 111 -5.96 20.76 -36.83
N ALA A 112 -5.86 20.06 -35.70
CA ALA A 112 -4.85 19.05 -35.41
C ALA A 112 -5.49 17.83 -34.70
N SER A 113 -4.75 16.72 -34.69
CA SER A 113 -5.16 15.48 -34.04
C SER A 113 -4.00 14.74 -33.38
N GLU A 114 -4.26 14.14 -32.23
CA GLU A 114 -3.40 13.15 -31.59
C GLU A 114 -3.99 11.75 -31.76
N THR A 115 -3.17 10.77 -32.12
CA THR A 115 -3.61 9.38 -32.25
C THR A 115 -2.80 8.49 -31.32
N TYR A 116 -3.49 7.75 -30.44
CA TYR A 116 -2.86 6.69 -29.66
C TYR A 116 -3.01 5.33 -30.34
N PHE A 117 -1.88 4.67 -30.60
CA PHE A 117 -1.83 3.41 -31.32
C PHE A 117 -0.68 2.52 -30.85
N GLY A 118 -0.98 1.25 -30.54
CA GLY A 118 -0.01 0.32 -29.93
C GLY A 118 0.47 0.80 -28.56
N VAL A 119 1.67 1.37 -28.52
CA VAL A 119 2.24 2.08 -27.36
C VAL A 119 2.88 3.40 -27.79
N SER A 120 2.29 4.06 -28.78
CA SER A 120 2.79 5.28 -29.41
C SER A 120 1.69 6.31 -29.52
N TRP A 121 2.05 7.57 -29.30
CA TRP A 121 1.27 8.72 -29.74
C TRP A 121 1.87 9.27 -31.04
N TYR A 122 1.04 9.82 -31.92
CA TYR A 122 1.51 10.58 -33.08
C TYR A 122 0.52 11.70 -33.44
N GLN A 123 1.07 12.82 -33.88
CA GLN A 123 0.30 13.98 -34.33
C GLN A 123 0.02 13.91 -35.83
N ALA A 124 -1.17 14.35 -36.23
CA ALA A 124 -1.57 14.44 -37.64
C ALA A 124 -2.45 15.67 -37.93
N TYR A 125 -2.53 16.02 -39.21
CA TYR A 125 -3.24 17.19 -39.73
C TYR A 125 -4.15 16.82 -40.91
N PRO A 126 -5.30 17.51 -41.10
CA PRO A 126 -6.21 17.23 -42.20
C PRO A 126 -5.61 17.64 -43.55
N GLN A 127 -5.70 16.75 -44.54
CA GLN A 127 -5.20 16.87 -45.90
C GLN A 127 -6.26 16.35 -46.89
N GLY A 128 -7.39 17.07 -46.98
CA GLY A 128 -8.55 16.64 -47.77
C GLY A 128 -9.25 15.44 -47.13
N GLU A 129 -9.30 14.30 -47.81
CA GLU A 129 -9.85 13.05 -47.25
C GLU A 129 -8.90 12.30 -46.30
N TRP A 130 -7.67 12.78 -46.13
CA TRP A 130 -6.62 12.11 -45.37
C TRP A 130 -6.22 12.89 -44.13
N TRP A 131 -5.67 12.20 -43.14
CA TRP A 131 -4.92 12.77 -42.02
C TRP A 131 -3.45 12.45 -42.21
N GLY A 132 -2.62 13.47 -42.45
CA GLY A 132 -1.18 13.30 -42.62
C GLY A 132 -0.44 13.42 -41.29
N MET A 133 0.23 12.34 -40.87
CA MET A 133 1.11 12.36 -39.69
C MET A 133 2.29 13.30 -39.92
N SER A 134 2.60 14.13 -38.93
CA SER A 134 3.77 15.02 -38.93
C SER A 134 4.98 14.37 -38.25
N HIS A 135 4.79 13.82 -37.05
CA HIS A 135 5.82 13.26 -36.19
C HIS A 135 5.21 12.37 -35.09
N GLY A 136 6.05 11.58 -34.41
CA GLY A 136 5.63 10.84 -33.22
C GLY A 136 5.64 11.75 -31.98
N GLU A 137 4.70 11.56 -31.06
CA GLU A 137 4.52 12.38 -29.85
C GLU A 137 4.81 11.63 -28.54
N PRO A 138 6.03 11.12 -28.32
CA PRO A 138 6.35 10.28 -27.17
C PRO A 138 6.25 11.01 -25.83
N PHE A 139 6.19 12.35 -25.82
CA PHE A 139 5.94 13.11 -24.60
C PHE A 139 4.52 12.89 -24.08
N LEU A 140 3.53 12.62 -24.93
CA LEU A 140 2.16 12.26 -24.50
C LEU A 140 2.07 10.90 -23.78
N LEU A 141 3.16 10.12 -23.73
CA LEU A 141 3.25 8.97 -22.82
C LEU A 141 3.20 9.37 -21.34
N ARG A 142 3.45 10.65 -20.99
CA ARG A 142 3.18 11.20 -19.64
C ARG A 142 1.68 11.43 -19.39
N SER A 143 0.87 11.49 -20.45
CA SER A 143 -0.58 11.66 -20.40
C SER A 143 -1.29 10.30 -20.36
N TYR A 144 -0.85 9.34 -21.18
CA TYR A 144 -1.29 7.93 -21.14
C TYR A 144 -0.27 7.00 -21.79
N ALA A 145 0.05 5.89 -21.12
CA ALA A 145 0.95 4.83 -21.58
C ALA A 145 0.39 3.42 -21.33
N GLY A 146 -0.94 3.27 -21.39
CA GLY A 146 -1.65 2.00 -21.14
C GLY A 146 -2.05 1.24 -22.40
N LYS A 147 -2.91 0.24 -22.26
CA LYS A 147 -3.45 -0.55 -23.38
C LYS A 147 -4.49 0.26 -24.16
N VAL A 148 -4.36 0.32 -25.49
CA VAL A 148 -5.27 1.10 -26.34
C VAL A 148 -6.73 0.68 -26.14
N GLU A 149 -6.98 -0.61 -25.93
CA GLU A 149 -8.31 -1.21 -25.78
C GLU A 149 -9.03 -0.75 -24.50
N ARG A 150 -8.29 -0.28 -23.49
CA ARG A 150 -8.85 0.28 -22.24
C ARG A 150 -9.17 1.77 -22.36
N LEU A 151 -8.43 2.50 -23.19
CA LEU A 151 -8.51 3.95 -23.31
C LEU A 151 -9.92 4.47 -23.66
N PRO A 152 -10.74 3.81 -24.51
CA PRO A 152 -12.13 4.20 -24.74
C PRO A 152 -12.99 4.28 -23.46
N GLY A 153 -12.95 3.24 -22.62
CA GLY A 153 -13.74 3.20 -21.39
C GLY A 153 -13.29 4.26 -20.38
N ILE A 154 -11.98 4.47 -20.27
CA ILE A 154 -11.37 5.54 -19.44
C ILE A 154 -11.88 6.91 -19.87
N ILE A 155 -11.98 7.18 -21.18
CA ILE A 155 -12.50 8.44 -21.72
C ILE A 155 -14.01 8.57 -21.45
N GLU A 156 -14.79 7.51 -21.62
CA GLU A 156 -16.22 7.50 -21.31
C GLU A 156 -16.49 7.82 -19.83
N GLU A 157 -15.69 7.28 -18.91
CA GLU A 157 -15.77 7.59 -17.48
C GLU A 157 -15.39 9.05 -17.16
N MET A 158 -14.34 9.58 -17.79
CA MET A 158 -13.94 10.98 -17.65
C MET A 158 -15.01 11.94 -18.21
N LEU A 159 -15.65 11.60 -19.33
CA LEU A 159 -16.78 12.35 -19.91
C LEU A 159 -18.03 12.27 -19.04
N ALA A 160 -18.25 11.17 -18.32
CA ALA A 160 -19.26 11.05 -17.26
C ALA A 160 -18.89 11.83 -15.98
N GLY A 161 -17.77 12.55 -15.97
CA GLY A 161 -17.33 13.42 -14.86
C GLY A 161 -16.60 12.69 -13.73
N LYS A 162 -16.25 11.41 -13.90
CA LYS A 162 -15.46 10.65 -12.93
C LYS A 162 -13.99 11.08 -12.94
N GLU A 163 -13.33 10.83 -11.81
CA GLU A 163 -11.87 10.73 -11.75
C GLU A 163 -11.47 9.26 -11.94
N VAL A 164 -10.44 9.04 -12.75
CA VAL A 164 -9.93 7.72 -13.12
C VAL A 164 -8.43 7.65 -12.84
N ILE A 165 -7.88 6.44 -12.76
CA ILE A 165 -6.44 6.22 -12.56
C ILE A 165 -5.87 5.65 -13.86
N VAL A 166 -4.83 6.31 -14.40
CA VAL A 166 -4.23 5.93 -15.68
C VAL A 166 -2.72 5.69 -15.56
N PRO A 167 -2.16 4.70 -16.30
CA PRO A 167 -0.72 4.54 -16.42
C PRO A 167 -0.11 5.65 -17.28
N CYS A 168 0.96 6.24 -16.78
CA CYS A 168 1.74 7.31 -17.40
C CYS A 168 3.22 7.00 -17.26
N MET A 169 4.05 7.32 -18.25
CA MET A 169 5.50 7.33 -18.05
C MET A 169 5.93 8.52 -17.18
N VAL A 170 6.97 8.34 -16.38
CA VAL A 170 7.59 9.41 -15.58
C VAL A 170 8.21 10.46 -16.50
N ASP A 171 7.79 11.70 -16.33
CA ASP A 171 8.46 12.86 -16.94
C ASP A 171 9.80 13.11 -16.22
N GLY A 172 10.88 13.16 -16.98
CA GLY A 172 12.26 13.09 -16.47
C GLY A 172 13.28 12.99 -17.60
N ASP A 173 13.82 11.79 -17.84
CA ASP A 173 14.68 11.58 -19.02
C ASP A 173 13.84 11.52 -20.31
N LYS A 174 13.95 12.58 -21.11
CA LYS A 174 13.28 12.68 -22.41
C LYS A 174 13.68 11.56 -23.38
N GLU A 175 14.93 11.07 -23.31
CA GLU A 175 15.36 9.92 -24.13
C GLU A 175 14.66 8.63 -23.72
N ALA A 176 14.34 8.47 -22.43
CA ALA A 176 13.62 7.31 -21.93
C ALA A 176 12.14 7.31 -22.36
N LEU A 177 11.53 8.48 -22.58
CA LEU A 177 10.20 8.59 -23.22
C LEU A 177 10.27 8.22 -24.69
N HIS A 178 11.20 8.79 -25.46
CA HIS A 178 11.42 8.42 -26.88
C HIS A 178 11.69 6.91 -27.06
N LYS A 179 12.43 6.28 -26.16
CA LYS A 179 12.75 4.84 -26.18
C LYS A 179 11.70 3.96 -25.49
N LYS A 180 10.69 4.56 -24.84
CA LYS A 180 9.64 3.88 -24.06
C LYS A 180 10.19 3.02 -22.90
N THR A 181 11.37 3.37 -22.42
CA THR A 181 12.05 2.75 -21.27
C THR A 181 11.87 3.56 -19.99
N ALA A 182 11.15 4.68 -20.03
CA ALA A 182 10.79 5.46 -18.86
C ALA A 182 9.91 4.62 -17.91
N ARG A 183 10.16 4.76 -16.60
CA ARG A 183 9.41 4.04 -15.56
C ARG A 183 7.93 4.44 -15.61
N ILE A 184 7.02 3.49 -15.47
CA ILE A 184 5.58 3.75 -15.47
C ILE A 184 5.08 4.01 -14.04
N GLN A 185 4.37 5.12 -13.88
CA GLN A 185 3.64 5.56 -12.70
C GLN A 185 2.13 5.55 -13.02
N ARG A 186 1.28 5.51 -11.99
CA ARG A 186 -0.17 5.66 -12.11
C ARG A 186 -0.56 7.04 -11.60
N LEU A 187 -1.27 7.82 -12.43
CA LEU A 187 -1.73 9.17 -12.10
C LEU A 187 -3.27 9.24 -12.11
N ARG A 188 -3.84 10.08 -11.25
CA ARG A 188 -5.23 10.54 -11.35
C ARG A 188 -5.42 11.35 -12.63
N ALA A 189 -6.51 11.11 -13.36
CA ALA A 189 -6.92 11.90 -14.49
C ALA A 189 -8.43 12.18 -14.42
N SER A 190 -8.83 13.40 -14.80
CA SER A 190 -10.23 13.79 -14.93
C SER A 190 -10.33 15.07 -15.76
N LEU A 191 -11.54 15.47 -16.18
CA LEU A 191 -11.77 16.78 -16.81
C LEU A 191 -11.54 17.98 -15.87
N LYS A 192 -11.19 17.74 -14.60
CA LYS A 192 -10.84 18.77 -13.59
C LYS A 192 -9.32 18.86 -13.36
N LEU A 193 -8.57 17.80 -13.69
CA LEU A 193 -7.11 17.73 -13.54
C LEU A 193 -6.43 18.08 -14.88
N LEU A 194 -6.27 19.38 -15.11
CA LEU A 194 -5.83 19.94 -16.40
C LEU A 194 -4.36 20.40 -16.38
N ASP A 195 -3.84 20.75 -15.21
CA ASP A 195 -2.42 20.98 -14.97
C ASP A 195 -1.73 19.64 -14.65
N TYR A 196 -0.64 19.31 -15.34
CA TYR A 196 0.13 18.10 -15.07
C TYR A 196 0.94 18.26 -13.77
N ASN A 197 0.53 17.53 -12.73
CA ASN A 197 1.18 17.54 -11.43
C ASN A 197 1.42 16.11 -10.91
N PRO A 198 2.53 15.46 -11.32
CA PRO A 198 2.80 14.07 -10.96
C PRO A 198 3.17 13.86 -9.49
N LYS A 199 3.11 14.91 -8.64
CA LYS A 199 3.18 14.78 -7.17
C LYS A 199 1.79 14.76 -6.53
N ARG A 200 0.89 15.65 -6.96
CA ARG A 200 -0.53 15.69 -6.53
C ARG A 200 -1.29 14.46 -7.02
N ASP A 201 -1.05 14.09 -8.27
CA ASP A 201 -1.86 13.10 -8.98
C ASP A 201 -1.32 11.67 -8.83
N PHE A 202 -0.18 11.48 -8.18
CA PHE A 202 0.43 10.15 -7.99
C PHE A 202 -0.46 9.20 -7.19
N VAL A 203 -0.58 7.97 -7.70
CA VAL A 203 -1.33 6.86 -7.09
C VAL A 203 -0.44 5.65 -6.80
N GLY A 204 0.57 5.38 -7.62
CA GLY A 204 1.46 4.24 -7.42
C GLY A 204 2.40 3.97 -8.60
N TRP A 205 3.18 2.90 -8.49
CA TRP A 205 4.10 2.44 -9.54
C TRP A 205 3.54 1.22 -10.29
N GLY A 206 3.85 1.11 -11.59
CA GLY A 206 3.60 -0.12 -12.36
C GLY A 206 2.61 0.02 -13.53
N VAL A 207 2.35 -1.11 -14.19
CA VAL A 207 1.55 -1.27 -15.42
C VAL A 207 0.44 -2.31 -15.20
N GLU A 208 -0.62 -2.30 -16.02
CA GLU A 208 -1.71 -3.29 -16.03
C GLU A 208 -1.28 -4.68 -16.57
N GLU A 209 -0.21 -5.28 -16.03
CA GLU A 209 0.32 -6.57 -16.49
C GLU A 209 0.13 -7.71 -15.49
N ILE A 210 -1.13 -8.09 -15.33
CA ILE A 210 -1.50 -9.51 -15.30
C ILE A 210 -1.51 -9.97 -16.77
N ARG A 211 -0.60 -10.88 -17.13
CA ARG A 211 -0.47 -11.44 -18.49
C ARG A 211 -0.67 -12.95 -18.48
N ALA A 212 -1.07 -13.53 -19.61
CA ALA A 212 -1.13 -14.99 -19.76
C ALA A 212 0.25 -15.62 -19.53
N LEU A 213 0.26 -16.84 -18.99
CA LEU A 213 1.46 -17.63 -18.69
C LEU A 213 1.35 -18.99 -19.37
N GLU A 214 2.14 -19.20 -20.43
CA GLU A 214 2.16 -20.46 -21.17
C GLU A 214 3.18 -21.45 -20.59
N GLY A 215 2.89 -22.75 -20.70
CA GLY A 215 3.78 -23.83 -20.26
C GLY A 215 3.72 -24.18 -18.77
N TYR A 216 3.00 -23.44 -17.92
CA TYR A 216 2.85 -23.72 -16.50
C TYR A 216 1.52 -24.43 -16.24
N ALA A 217 1.51 -25.76 -16.10
CA ALA A 217 0.24 -26.48 -15.97
C ALA A 217 -0.56 -26.12 -14.70
N GLY A 218 0.11 -25.66 -13.63
CA GLY A 218 -0.56 -25.19 -12.41
C GLY A 218 -0.92 -23.70 -12.41
N PHE A 219 -0.52 -22.91 -13.41
CA PHE A 219 -0.68 -21.44 -13.39
C PHE A 219 -0.95 -20.85 -14.79
N ASN A 220 -2.00 -20.04 -14.94
CA ASN A 220 -2.44 -19.52 -16.26
C ASN A 220 -2.11 -18.04 -16.50
N LYS A 221 -1.77 -17.27 -15.46
CA LYS A 221 -1.37 -15.86 -15.57
C LYS A 221 -0.19 -15.53 -14.64
N PHE A 222 0.51 -14.47 -14.99
CA PHE A 222 1.64 -13.90 -14.25
C PHE A 222 1.37 -12.42 -13.96
N GLY A 223 1.42 -12.01 -12.70
CA GLY A 223 1.40 -10.62 -12.26
C GLY A 223 2.76 -10.19 -11.71
N THR A 224 3.19 -8.96 -11.99
CA THR A 224 4.43 -8.40 -11.41
C THR A 224 4.09 -7.54 -10.19
N LEU A 225 4.78 -7.76 -9.06
CA LEU A 225 4.71 -6.89 -7.88
C LEU A 225 6.00 -6.05 -7.75
N PRO A 226 5.97 -4.89 -7.08
CA PRO A 226 7.13 -4.03 -7.02
C PRO A 226 8.32 -4.72 -6.34
N ARG A 227 9.49 -4.56 -6.95
CA ARG A 227 10.78 -5.03 -6.42
C ARG A 227 11.04 -4.44 -5.03
N THR A 228 11.28 -5.31 -4.05
CA THR A 228 11.59 -4.92 -2.67
C THR A 228 13.09 -4.74 -2.38
N ASP A 229 13.92 -5.08 -3.36
CA ASP A 229 15.40 -5.03 -3.35
C ASP A 229 16.05 -6.11 -2.48
N GLY A 230 17.02 -5.75 -1.63
CA GLY A 230 17.77 -6.72 -0.82
C GLY A 230 17.01 -7.13 0.44
N GLU A 231 17.20 -8.39 0.87
CA GLU A 231 16.65 -8.89 2.13
C GLU A 231 15.12 -8.79 2.25
N ALA A 232 14.41 -9.40 1.29
CA ALA A 232 13.02 -9.84 1.47
C ALA A 232 12.88 -10.67 2.77
N GLN A 233 11.86 -10.42 3.59
CA GLN A 233 11.67 -11.08 4.89
C GLN A 233 10.37 -11.89 4.98
N ALA A 234 9.24 -11.29 4.56
CA ALA A 234 7.90 -11.78 4.90
C ALA A 234 6.83 -11.29 3.91
N VAL A 235 5.72 -12.02 3.83
CA VAL A 235 4.50 -11.60 3.12
C VAL A 235 3.26 -12.00 3.92
N SER A 236 2.28 -11.11 4.01
CA SER A 236 0.94 -11.41 4.54
C SER A 236 -0.12 -11.04 3.49
N ALA A 237 -1.22 -11.77 3.46
CA ALA A 237 -2.37 -11.46 2.60
C ALA A 237 -3.68 -11.53 3.41
N LEU A 238 -4.51 -10.51 3.26
CA LEU A 238 -5.86 -10.38 3.82
C LEU A 238 -6.58 -9.23 3.11
N ASP A 239 -7.89 -9.16 3.22
CA ASP A 239 -8.70 -8.02 2.78
C ASP A 239 -8.65 -6.92 3.86
N PHE A 240 -7.82 -5.89 3.69
CA PHE A 240 -7.68 -4.80 4.67
C PHE A 240 -8.61 -3.62 4.40
N ASN A 241 -8.99 -3.40 3.14
CA ASN A 241 -9.94 -2.34 2.79
C ASN A 241 -11.41 -2.78 3.00
N ASN A 242 -11.62 -4.06 3.28
CA ASN A 242 -12.91 -4.72 3.53
C ASN A 242 -13.83 -4.75 2.28
N ASP A 243 -13.25 -4.83 1.07
CA ASP A 243 -13.96 -4.89 -0.22
C ASP A 243 -14.26 -6.31 -0.73
N GLY A 244 -13.73 -7.34 -0.06
CA GLY A 244 -13.92 -8.75 -0.40
C GLY A 244 -12.82 -9.36 -1.27
N LYS A 245 -11.74 -8.65 -1.57
CA LYS A 245 -10.54 -9.18 -2.24
C LYS A 245 -9.36 -9.21 -1.27
N ALA A 246 -8.55 -10.26 -1.33
CA ALA A 246 -7.32 -10.29 -0.54
C ALA A 246 -6.28 -9.31 -1.11
N ASP A 247 -5.82 -8.40 -0.25
CA ASP A 247 -4.70 -7.48 -0.44
C ASP A 247 -3.37 -8.15 -0.03
N VAL A 248 -2.24 -7.49 -0.29
CA VAL A 248 -0.89 -8.03 -0.02
C VAL A 248 -0.01 -7.03 0.74
N CYS A 249 0.70 -7.47 1.77
CA CYS A 249 1.76 -6.70 2.43
C CYS A 249 3.11 -7.40 2.29
N LEU A 250 4.08 -6.72 1.69
CA LEU A 250 5.45 -7.22 1.46
C LEU A 250 6.43 -6.54 2.43
N CYS A 251 7.04 -7.32 3.32
CA CYS A 251 8.05 -6.83 4.27
C CYS A 251 9.47 -7.22 3.85
N ALA A 252 10.33 -6.22 3.62
CA ALA A 252 11.77 -6.38 3.39
C ALA A 252 12.57 -5.57 4.42
N ALA A 253 13.90 -5.71 4.46
CA ALA A 253 14.73 -5.02 5.44
C ALA A 253 14.73 -3.49 5.30
N SER A 254 14.56 -2.96 4.09
CA SER A 254 14.67 -1.52 3.78
C SER A 254 13.34 -0.80 3.59
N LYS A 255 12.24 -1.51 3.31
CA LYS A 255 10.90 -0.96 3.12
C LYS A 255 9.80 -2.00 3.37
N VAL A 256 8.59 -1.50 3.58
CA VAL A 256 7.34 -2.28 3.52
C VAL A 256 6.50 -1.73 2.38
N LEU A 257 5.86 -2.62 1.61
CA LEU A 257 4.88 -2.25 0.58
C LEU A 257 3.53 -2.83 1.00
N LEU A 258 2.56 -1.97 1.28
CA LEU A 258 1.17 -2.38 1.43
C LEU A 258 0.46 -2.18 0.09
N LEU A 259 -0.19 -3.21 -0.42
CA LEU A 259 -0.69 -3.27 -1.80
C LEU A 259 -2.16 -3.69 -1.79
N GLN A 260 -3.06 -2.72 -2.02
CA GLN A 260 -4.48 -2.96 -2.20
C GLN A 260 -4.74 -3.68 -3.53
N ASN A 261 -5.62 -4.68 -3.55
CA ASN A 261 -6.03 -5.43 -4.72
C ASN A 261 -7.29 -4.83 -5.36
N ASP A 262 -7.13 -4.08 -6.44
CA ASP A 262 -8.27 -3.50 -7.17
C ASP A 262 -8.98 -4.54 -8.07
N GLY A 263 -8.47 -5.78 -8.17
CA GLY A 263 -8.99 -6.90 -8.96
C GLY A 263 -8.12 -7.17 -10.20
N ASP A 264 -7.99 -6.17 -11.08
CA ASP A 264 -7.12 -6.23 -12.27
C ASP A 264 -5.71 -5.64 -12.02
N SER A 265 -5.49 -4.98 -10.88
CA SER A 265 -4.25 -4.28 -10.54
C SER A 265 -4.02 -4.17 -9.03
N PHE A 266 -2.79 -3.85 -8.62
CA PHE A 266 -2.46 -3.51 -7.24
C PHE A 266 -2.10 -2.02 -7.09
N THR A 267 -2.54 -1.40 -5.99
CA THR A 267 -2.29 0.00 -5.64
C THR A 267 -1.50 0.10 -4.33
N GLU A 268 -0.43 0.88 -4.30
CA GLU A 268 0.41 1.04 -3.10
C GLU A 268 -0.26 1.98 -2.08
N VAL A 269 -0.46 1.49 -0.86
CA VAL A 269 -1.03 2.25 0.27
C VAL A 269 0.08 2.76 1.17
N ALA A 270 0.07 4.07 1.43
CA ALA A 270 1.10 4.72 2.22
C ALA A 270 0.91 4.49 3.73
N LEU A 271 1.98 4.07 4.41
CA LEU A 271 2.06 4.01 5.89
C LEU A 271 2.76 5.27 6.40
N PRO A 272 2.06 6.21 7.05
CA PRO A 272 2.63 7.52 7.38
C PRO A 272 3.78 7.41 8.39
N GLY A 273 4.86 8.14 8.14
CA GLY A 273 6.03 8.17 9.03
C GLY A 273 6.82 6.86 9.11
N LEU A 274 6.51 5.84 8.30
CA LEU A 274 7.35 4.64 8.22
C LEU A 274 8.69 4.99 7.54
N THR A 275 9.79 4.59 8.17
CA THR A 275 11.14 4.66 7.60
C THR A 275 11.83 3.33 7.82
N GLY A 276 12.55 2.84 6.80
CA GLY A 276 13.07 1.47 6.80
C GLY A 276 11.99 0.42 6.57
N GLY A 277 12.33 -0.84 6.85
CA GLY A 277 11.48 -2.00 6.60
C GLY A 277 11.12 -2.83 7.84
N ALA A 278 10.50 -3.98 7.61
CA ALA A 278 9.98 -4.86 8.65
C ALA A 278 10.33 -6.34 8.40
N ARG A 279 10.27 -7.16 9.45
CA ARG A 279 10.45 -8.62 9.40
C ARG A 279 9.15 -9.41 9.45
N ALA A 280 8.08 -8.79 9.93
CA ALA A 280 6.75 -9.37 9.97
C ALA A 280 5.69 -8.26 9.89
N ALA A 281 4.55 -8.58 9.30
CA ALA A 281 3.30 -7.83 9.37
C ALA A 281 2.23 -8.76 9.94
N VAL A 282 1.57 -8.35 11.02
CA VAL A 282 0.48 -9.10 11.67
C VAL A 282 -0.70 -8.18 11.95
N TRP A 283 -1.90 -8.73 11.87
CA TRP A 283 -3.13 -7.96 11.73
C TRP A 283 -4.17 -8.34 12.79
N ALA A 284 -4.87 -7.33 13.32
CA ALA A 284 -5.94 -7.49 14.31
C ALA A 284 -6.81 -6.22 14.33
N ASP A 285 -8.07 -6.35 14.69
CA ASP A 285 -8.93 -5.22 15.06
C ASP A 285 -8.67 -4.90 16.55
N TYR A 286 -7.62 -4.12 16.83
CA TYR A 286 -7.23 -3.86 18.23
C TYR A 286 -8.08 -2.75 18.86
N ASN A 287 -8.62 -1.85 18.03
CA ASN A 287 -9.50 -0.75 18.44
C ASN A 287 -10.99 -1.14 18.47
N GLY A 288 -11.38 -2.26 17.88
CA GLY A 288 -12.73 -2.85 17.91
C GLY A 288 -13.69 -2.22 16.90
N ASP A 289 -13.18 -1.65 15.81
CA ASP A 289 -13.96 -0.86 14.86
C ASP A 289 -14.41 -1.62 13.60
N GLY A 290 -14.06 -2.90 13.50
CA GLY A 290 -14.34 -3.79 12.37
C GLY A 290 -13.34 -3.72 11.22
N LEU A 291 -12.26 -2.94 11.34
CA LEU A 291 -11.16 -2.90 10.36
C LEU A 291 -9.91 -3.62 10.91
N PRO A 292 -9.17 -4.36 10.07
CA PRO A 292 -7.89 -4.94 10.49
C PRO A 292 -6.80 -3.86 10.55
N ASP A 293 -6.30 -3.59 11.74
CA ASP A 293 -5.12 -2.77 12.01
C ASP A 293 -3.83 -3.56 11.77
N LEU A 294 -2.73 -2.86 11.53
CA LEU A 294 -1.43 -3.43 11.19
C LEU A 294 -0.40 -3.21 12.31
N LEU A 295 0.20 -4.28 12.81
CA LEU A 295 1.46 -4.22 13.56
C LEU A 295 2.63 -4.71 12.68
N LEU A 296 3.65 -3.87 12.53
CA LEU A 296 4.92 -4.21 11.89
C LEU A 296 6.01 -4.47 12.93
N ALA A 297 6.71 -5.59 12.81
CA ALA A 297 7.95 -5.85 13.56
C ALA A 297 9.14 -5.22 12.80
N THR A 298 9.57 -4.01 13.18
CA THR A 298 10.64 -3.28 12.48
C THR A 298 11.99 -3.32 13.22
N GLY A 299 13.07 -3.02 12.50
CA GLY A 299 14.43 -2.95 13.05
C GLY A 299 14.64 -1.83 14.09
N SER A 300 13.73 -0.86 14.21
CA SER A 300 13.77 0.22 15.20
C SER A 300 12.74 0.09 16.33
N GLY A 301 11.93 -0.98 16.31
CA GLY A 301 10.80 -1.18 17.22
C GLY A 301 9.56 -1.71 16.50
N PRO A 302 8.54 -2.19 17.22
CA PRO A 302 7.23 -2.37 16.65
C PRO A 302 6.66 -1.03 16.17
N ARG A 303 5.85 -1.05 15.10
CA ARG A 303 5.02 0.07 14.67
C ARG A 303 3.57 -0.39 14.59
N LEU A 304 2.66 0.35 15.21
CA LEU A 304 1.23 0.08 15.22
C LEU A 304 0.51 1.10 14.34
N TYR A 305 -0.24 0.62 13.35
CA TYR A 305 -0.98 1.43 12.39
C TYR A 305 -2.47 1.11 12.46
N THR A 306 -3.27 2.08 12.90
CA THR A 306 -4.73 1.96 12.86
C THR A 306 -5.23 2.13 11.44
N ASN A 307 -6.09 1.22 11.00
CA ASN A 307 -6.78 1.30 9.72
C ASN A 307 -7.95 2.28 9.83
N LEU A 308 -8.01 3.29 8.96
CA LEU A 308 -9.09 4.29 8.93
C LEU A 308 -10.12 4.00 7.83
N GLY A 309 -9.94 2.89 7.10
CA GLY A 309 -10.72 2.53 5.92
C GLY A 309 -10.26 3.26 4.66
N ALA A 310 -10.77 2.83 3.51
CA ALA A 310 -10.49 3.42 2.20
C ALA A 310 -8.99 3.64 1.90
N GLY A 311 -8.14 2.68 2.28
CA GLY A 311 -6.69 2.74 2.03
C GLY A 311 -5.96 3.82 2.85
N LYS A 312 -6.48 4.21 4.01
CA LYS A 312 -5.81 5.15 4.93
C LYS A 312 -5.39 4.47 6.23
N PHE A 313 -4.21 4.82 6.73
CA PHE A 313 -3.70 4.39 8.03
C PHE A 313 -3.20 5.58 8.85
N ARG A 314 -3.27 5.50 10.18
CA ARG A 314 -2.64 6.43 11.14
C ARG A 314 -1.59 5.67 11.96
N ASP A 315 -0.46 6.30 12.23
CA ASP A 315 0.53 5.74 13.15
C ASP A 315 0.11 5.98 14.60
N ASP A 316 -0.31 4.92 15.29
CA ASP A 316 -0.65 4.91 16.71
C ASP A 316 0.35 4.06 17.52
N THR A 317 1.61 3.96 17.07
CA THR A 317 2.71 3.34 17.83
C THR A 317 2.81 3.86 19.26
N ARG A 318 2.36 5.10 19.52
CA ARG A 318 2.27 5.69 20.87
C ARG A 318 1.30 4.99 21.83
N LEU A 319 0.45 4.08 21.36
CA LEU A 319 -0.42 3.25 22.20
C LEU A 319 0.32 2.04 22.79
N LEU A 320 1.50 1.71 22.25
CA LEU A 320 2.41 0.74 22.84
C LEU A 320 3.16 1.36 24.04
N PRO A 321 3.48 0.59 25.09
CA PRO A 321 4.18 1.13 26.24
C PRO A 321 5.65 1.43 25.89
N PRO A 322 6.33 2.34 26.60
CA PRO A 322 7.74 2.64 26.36
C PRO A 322 8.68 1.42 26.40
N SER A 323 8.35 0.37 27.16
CA SER A 323 9.14 -0.89 27.19
C SER A 323 9.02 -1.75 25.93
N ALA A 324 8.08 -1.44 25.02
CA ALA A 324 8.00 -2.04 23.69
C ALA A 324 8.87 -1.31 22.65
N LEU A 325 9.33 -0.08 22.93
CA LEU A 325 9.96 0.78 21.95
C LEU A 325 11.50 0.71 22.02
N GLY A 326 12.17 1.00 20.90
CA GLY A 326 13.63 1.13 20.83
C GLY A 326 14.42 -0.19 20.78
N LEU A 327 13.76 -1.35 20.84
CA LEU A 327 14.39 -2.66 20.62
C LEU A 327 13.99 -3.22 19.25
N PRO A 328 14.91 -3.86 18.49
CA PRO A 328 14.59 -4.41 17.17
C PRO A 328 13.61 -5.58 17.28
N ALA A 329 12.39 -5.40 16.77
CA ALA A 329 11.40 -6.46 16.71
C ALA A 329 11.70 -7.42 15.55
N THR A 330 11.58 -8.73 15.79
CA THR A 330 11.97 -9.80 14.86
C THR A 330 10.80 -10.64 14.38
N ALA A 331 9.80 -10.81 15.24
CA ALA A 331 8.53 -11.48 14.98
C ALA A 331 7.46 -10.89 15.91
N ALA A 332 6.20 -11.02 15.51
CA ALA A 332 5.08 -10.60 16.34
C ALA A 332 3.89 -11.55 16.13
N ALA A 333 2.98 -11.56 17.11
CA ALA A 333 1.71 -12.24 17.03
C ALA A 333 0.65 -11.51 17.86
N TRP A 334 -0.60 -11.66 17.44
CA TRP A 334 -1.78 -11.25 18.19
C TRP A 334 -2.46 -12.50 18.78
N GLY A 335 -3.17 -12.36 19.88
CA GLY A 335 -4.05 -13.41 20.44
C GLY A 335 -4.87 -12.86 21.62
N ASP A 336 -5.95 -13.55 22.01
CA ASP A 336 -6.64 -13.25 23.27
C ASP A 336 -6.06 -14.18 24.36
N PHE A 337 -4.95 -13.77 24.97
CA PHE A 337 -4.22 -14.64 25.89
C PHE A 337 -4.90 -14.78 27.26
N ASP A 338 -5.70 -13.78 27.65
CA ASP A 338 -6.35 -13.71 28.96
C ASP A 338 -7.88 -13.86 28.96
N ALA A 339 -8.45 -14.12 27.79
CA ALA A 339 -9.85 -14.38 27.53
C ALA A 339 -10.79 -13.17 27.73
N ASP A 340 -10.28 -11.95 27.62
CA ASP A 340 -11.08 -10.72 27.76
C ASP A 340 -11.65 -10.15 26.44
N ASN A 341 -11.43 -10.85 25.33
CA ASN A 341 -11.89 -10.51 23.98
C ASN A 341 -11.34 -9.16 23.45
N LYS A 342 -10.11 -8.81 23.85
CA LYS A 342 -9.28 -7.79 23.18
C LYS A 342 -7.98 -8.43 22.67
N PRO A 343 -7.51 -8.12 21.45
CA PRO A 343 -6.24 -8.66 20.96
C PRO A 343 -5.04 -8.16 21.79
N ASP A 344 -4.39 -9.07 22.50
CA ASP A 344 -3.09 -8.90 23.14
C ASP A 344 -1.93 -9.13 22.16
N LEU A 345 -0.72 -8.72 22.56
CA LEU A 345 0.49 -8.80 21.75
C LEU A 345 1.56 -9.71 22.35
N ALA A 346 2.11 -10.59 21.51
CA ALA A 346 3.37 -11.27 21.74
C ALA A 346 4.42 -10.75 20.74
N ILE A 347 5.55 -10.23 21.22
CA ILE A 347 6.60 -9.65 20.37
C ILE A 347 7.96 -10.24 20.72
N ALA A 348 8.65 -10.77 19.72
CA ALA A 348 10.04 -11.23 19.86
C ALA A 348 10.99 -10.09 19.48
N TYR A 349 11.93 -9.76 20.38
CA TYR A 349 12.93 -8.70 20.20
C TYR A 349 14.32 -9.27 19.89
N GLY A 350 14.37 -10.37 19.14
CA GLY A 350 15.62 -11.07 18.83
C GLY A 350 16.40 -11.41 20.10
N TYR A 351 17.61 -10.87 20.24
CA TYR A 351 18.50 -11.09 21.40
C TYR A 351 17.94 -10.63 22.75
N HIS A 352 16.82 -9.91 22.78
CA HIS A 352 16.15 -9.49 24.03
C HIS A 352 14.98 -10.41 24.42
N GLY A 353 14.73 -11.48 23.65
CA GLY A 353 13.69 -12.49 23.94
C GLY A 353 12.26 -12.06 23.61
N LEU A 354 11.31 -12.86 24.10
CA LEU A 354 9.87 -12.66 23.95
C LEU A 354 9.33 -11.69 25.04
N ARG A 355 8.35 -10.86 24.67
CA ARG A 355 7.56 -10.01 25.56
C ARG A 355 6.07 -10.17 25.28
N LEU A 356 5.27 -9.92 26.30
CA LEU A 356 3.81 -9.96 26.25
C LEU A 356 3.24 -8.60 26.69
N TYR A 357 2.30 -8.07 25.90
CA TYR A 357 1.62 -6.83 26.20
C TYR A 357 0.10 -7.02 26.14
N ARG A 358 -0.57 -6.78 27.27
CA ARG A 358 -2.03 -6.86 27.40
C ARG A 358 -2.68 -5.62 26.80
N ASN A 359 -3.80 -5.79 26.09
CA ASN A 359 -4.63 -4.69 25.60
C ASN A 359 -5.65 -4.22 26.64
N ASN A 360 -5.27 -3.18 27.39
CA ASN A 360 -6.10 -2.51 28.38
C ASN A 360 -7.01 -1.40 27.79
N ARG A 361 -7.37 -1.44 26.49
CA ARG A 361 -8.30 -0.47 25.89
C ARG A 361 -9.58 -0.36 26.77
N PRO A 362 -9.95 0.84 27.26
CA PRO A 362 -11.18 1.04 28.02
C PRO A 362 -12.43 0.59 27.25
N ALA A 363 -13.43 0.06 27.95
CA ALA A 363 -14.67 -0.44 27.34
C ALA A 363 -15.52 0.69 26.72
N ASP A 364 -15.34 1.92 27.17
CA ASP A 364 -15.97 3.16 26.69
C ASP A 364 -15.06 3.97 25.74
N ALA A 365 -13.88 3.43 25.37
CA ALA A 365 -12.98 4.10 24.43
C ALA A 365 -13.66 4.26 23.05
N PRO A 366 -13.49 5.40 22.37
CA PRO A 366 -14.01 5.58 21.03
C PRO A 366 -13.31 4.59 20.08
N LEU A 367 -14.10 3.78 19.38
CA LEU A 367 -13.60 2.84 18.37
C LEU A 367 -12.93 3.60 17.20
N ARG A 368 -13.50 4.76 16.83
CA ARG A 368 -12.99 5.68 15.81
C ARG A 368 -12.90 7.11 16.33
N SER A 369 -11.84 7.82 15.96
CA SER A 369 -11.69 9.26 16.25
C SER A 369 -12.55 10.09 15.29
N ALA A 370 -13.47 10.89 15.84
CA ALA A 370 -14.28 11.82 15.04
C ALA A 370 -13.46 13.05 14.65
N SER A 371 -13.39 13.36 13.34
CA SER A 371 -12.71 14.56 12.85
C SER A 371 -13.38 15.85 13.34
N PRO A 372 -12.66 16.76 14.02
CA PRO A 372 -13.18 18.07 14.39
C PRO A 372 -13.58 18.89 13.16
N LYS A 373 -14.67 19.65 13.30
CA LYS A 373 -15.11 20.59 12.29
C LYS A 373 -14.27 21.86 12.40
N LEU A 374 -13.48 22.12 11.35
CA LEU A 374 -12.64 23.30 11.26
C LEU A 374 -13.48 24.47 10.72
N GLY A 375 -13.48 25.60 11.44
CA GLY A 375 -14.16 26.82 11.05
C GLY A 375 -13.38 27.66 10.02
N ASP A 376 -14.02 28.73 9.58
CA ASP A 376 -13.46 29.74 8.68
C ASP A 376 -12.18 30.37 9.23
N TRP A 377 -11.26 30.71 8.32
CA TRP A 377 -10.11 31.54 8.63
C TRP A 377 -10.47 33.02 8.70
N TYR A 378 -9.93 33.71 9.70
CA TYR A 378 -9.93 35.16 9.81
C TYR A 378 -8.49 35.67 9.94
N ALA A 379 -8.21 36.84 9.37
CA ALA A 379 -6.91 37.50 9.49
C ALA A 379 -7.04 38.97 9.92
N ILE A 380 -6.10 39.44 10.73
CA ILE A 380 -5.99 40.85 11.14
C ILE A 380 -4.52 41.29 11.17
N GLY A 381 -4.29 42.51 10.69
CA GLY A 381 -2.97 43.13 10.58
C GLY A 381 -3.02 44.27 9.56
N PRO A 382 -1.87 44.89 9.24
CA PRO A 382 -0.57 44.67 9.87
C PRO A 382 -0.45 45.38 11.23
N PHE A 383 0.19 44.74 12.21
CA PHE A 383 0.67 45.39 13.45
C PHE A 383 2.17 45.64 13.37
N ARG A 384 2.71 46.62 14.11
CA ARG A 384 4.16 46.87 14.13
C ARG A 384 4.60 47.55 15.43
N HIS A 385 5.68 47.07 16.02
CA HIS A 385 6.31 47.68 17.17
C HIS A 385 7.05 48.97 16.75
N PRO A 386 7.11 50.04 17.59
CA PRO A 386 7.81 51.28 17.23
C PRO A 386 9.28 51.13 16.83
N SER A 387 10.01 50.17 17.42
CA SER A 387 11.40 49.85 17.03
C SER A 387 11.53 49.08 15.70
N GLY A 388 10.41 48.69 15.07
CA GLY A 388 10.35 47.93 13.84
C GLY A 388 10.70 46.44 13.99
N MET A 389 11.84 46.10 14.58
CA MET A 389 12.34 44.71 14.63
C MET A 389 11.73 43.85 15.73
N SER A 390 11.14 44.42 16.77
CA SER A 390 10.64 43.68 17.95
C SER A 390 9.20 43.13 17.78
N ASN A 391 8.72 42.88 16.55
CA ASN A 391 7.33 42.47 16.31
C ASN A 391 6.99 41.10 16.91
N PHE A 392 7.97 40.20 17.02
CA PHE A 392 7.80 38.87 17.63
C PHE A 392 7.49 38.98 19.13
N ASP A 393 8.34 39.69 19.88
CA ASP A 393 8.21 39.86 21.33
C ASP A 393 7.11 40.85 21.73
N ALA A 394 6.76 41.80 20.86
CA ALA A 394 5.73 42.79 21.13
C ALA A 394 4.33 42.15 21.17
N GLN A 395 3.66 42.27 22.31
CA GLN A 395 2.26 41.90 22.45
C GLN A 395 1.35 42.92 21.75
N PHE A 396 0.48 42.44 20.86
CA PHE A 396 -0.57 43.25 20.23
C PHE A 396 -1.96 42.80 20.71
N THR A 397 -2.96 43.67 20.55
CA THR A 397 -4.33 43.45 21.07
C THR A 397 -4.99 42.10 20.73
N PRO A 398 -4.76 41.46 19.56
CA PRO A 398 -5.28 40.11 19.30
C PRO A 398 -4.80 39.00 20.26
N GLU A 399 -3.73 39.22 21.03
CA GLU A 399 -3.24 38.24 22.02
C GLU A 399 -3.99 38.30 23.37
N THR A 400 -4.62 39.44 23.69
CA THR A 400 -5.19 39.71 25.03
C THR A 400 -6.69 39.94 25.02
N GLU A 401 -7.28 40.16 23.85
CA GLU A 401 -8.70 40.44 23.69
C GLU A 401 -9.43 39.26 23.01
N PRO A 402 -10.68 38.94 23.39
CA PRO A 402 -11.48 37.94 22.67
C PRO A 402 -11.67 38.30 21.19
N PHE A 403 -11.77 37.28 20.34
CA PHE A 403 -12.10 37.47 18.93
C PHE A 403 -13.48 38.12 18.76
N ASP A 404 -13.50 39.31 18.15
CA ASP A 404 -14.70 40.00 17.69
C ASP A 404 -14.46 40.54 16.28
N PRO A 405 -15.13 40.01 15.24
CA PRO A 405 -14.91 40.43 13.87
C PRO A 405 -15.45 41.83 13.53
N LYS A 406 -16.17 42.48 14.46
CA LYS A 406 -16.66 43.85 14.30
C LYS A 406 -15.78 44.88 15.00
N LYS A 407 -14.80 44.45 15.80
CA LYS A 407 -13.94 45.35 16.57
C LYS A 407 -12.85 45.94 15.69
N VAL A 408 -12.64 47.24 15.83
CA VAL A 408 -11.52 47.97 15.21
C VAL A 408 -10.37 48.06 16.21
N HIS A 409 -9.19 47.62 15.77
CA HIS A 409 -7.93 47.63 16.50
C HIS A 409 -6.98 48.67 15.90
N LYS A 410 -5.98 49.08 16.68
CA LYS A 410 -4.88 49.94 16.22
C LYS A 410 -3.76 49.09 15.62
N GLY A 411 -3.56 49.20 14.32
CA GLY A 411 -2.49 48.55 13.58
C GLY A 411 -1.22 49.40 13.46
N LYS A 412 -0.39 49.08 12.47
CA LYS A 412 0.84 49.76 12.08
C LYS A 412 0.57 51.26 11.84
N ARG A 413 1.24 52.12 12.61
CA ARG A 413 1.05 53.60 12.63
C ARG A 413 -0.36 54.06 13.05
N ASP A 414 -0.97 53.39 14.04
CA ASP A 414 -2.34 53.66 14.54
C ASP A 414 -3.46 53.54 13.49
N MET A 415 -3.17 53.00 12.30
CA MET A 415 -4.18 52.74 11.27
C MET A 415 -5.25 51.76 11.78
N PRO A 416 -6.55 52.00 11.53
CA PRO A 416 -7.61 51.09 11.93
C PRO A 416 -7.51 49.77 11.15
N VAL A 417 -7.47 48.65 11.87
CA VAL A 417 -7.49 47.29 11.31
C VAL A 417 -8.59 46.47 12.00
N GLN A 418 -9.21 45.55 11.28
CA GLN A 418 -10.26 44.66 11.80
C GLN A 418 -10.04 43.24 11.29
N TRP A 419 -10.64 42.25 11.94
CA TRP A 419 -10.61 40.89 11.42
C TRP A 419 -11.39 40.80 10.10
N THR A 420 -10.80 40.12 9.14
CA THR A 420 -11.40 39.88 7.83
C THR A 420 -11.45 38.38 7.58
N LYS A 421 -12.60 37.85 7.15
CA LYS A 421 -12.73 36.45 6.74
C LYS A 421 -11.87 36.21 5.49
N LYS A 422 -11.15 35.09 5.45
CA LYS A 422 -10.23 34.71 4.36
C LYS A 422 -10.56 33.33 3.83
N SER A 423 -10.31 33.14 2.53
CA SER A 423 -10.50 31.86 1.84
C SER A 423 -9.16 31.13 1.71
N TYR A 424 -8.47 30.95 2.84
CA TYR A 424 -7.20 30.20 2.88
C TYR A 424 -7.48 28.69 2.85
N ALA A 425 -6.70 27.95 2.07
CA ALA A 425 -6.83 26.52 1.89
C ALA A 425 -5.92 25.77 2.87
N ASP A 426 -6.50 24.95 3.73
CA ASP A 426 -5.75 24.01 4.56
C ASP A 426 -5.01 22.99 3.66
N GLY A 427 -3.81 22.57 4.05
CA GLY A 427 -2.94 21.72 3.23
C GLY A 427 -2.14 22.46 2.14
N SER A 428 -2.25 23.79 2.05
CA SER A 428 -1.52 24.63 1.09
C SER A 428 -0.73 25.75 1.77
N VAL A 429 0.30 26.27 1.08
CA VAL A 429 0.98 27.51 1.47
C VAL A 429 0.11 28.69 1.04
N ASN A 430 -0.30 29.51 2.00
CA ASN A 430 -1.24 30.63 1.81
C ASN A 430 -0.49 31.96 1.98
N SER A 431 -0.59 32.85 0.98
CA SER A 431 0.10 34.14 1.03
C SER A 431 -0.56 35.13 2.01
N LEU A 432 0.29 35.87 2.72
CA LEU A 432 -0.03 36.98 3.61
C LEU A 432 0.52 38.33 3.08
N ALA A 433 0.96 38.37 1.81
CA ALA A 433 1.62 39.53 1.21
C ALA A 433 0.78 40.81 1.24
N GLU A 434 -0.55 40.71 1.32
CA GLU A 434 -1.48 41.84 1.47
C GLU A 434 -1.23 42.69 2.74
N PHE A 435 -0.67 42.10 3.80
CA PHE A 435 -0.34 42.81 5.04
C PHE A 435 1.04 43.51 4.96
N GLY A 436 1.87 43.11 3.99
CA GLY A 436 3.18 43.67 3.71
C GLY A 436 4.26 43.38 4.76
N ASN A 437 5.48 43.81 4.45
CA ASN A 437 6.68 43.39 5.19
C ASN A 437 6.93 44.20 6.46
N ASN A 438 7.74 43.65 7.37
CA ASN A 438 8.09 44.22 8.66
C ASN A 438 6.82 44.58 9.45
N CYS A 439 6.06 43.53 9.78
CA CYS A 439 4.84 43.59 10.59
C CYS A 439 4.58 42.25 11.30
N ALA A 440 3.59 42.24 12.20
CA ALA A 440 2.93 41.04 12.68
C ALA A 440 1.53 40.94 12.07
N THR A 441 1.14 39.74 11.66
CA THR A 441 -0.22 39.37 11.23
C THR A 441 -0.73 38.27 12.15
N TYR A 442 -2.00 38.34 12.53
CA TYR A 442 -2.67 37.30 13.30
C TYR A 442 -3.69 36.57 12.45
N LEU A 443 -3.77 35.26 12.64
CA LEU A 443 -4.73 34.36 12.01
C LEU A 443 -5.56 33.68 13.10
N TYR A 444 -6.87 33.62 12.91
CA TYR A 444 -7.80 33.02 13.85
C TYR A 444 -8.72 32.03 13.14
N ARG A 445 -9.02 30.92 13.80
CA ARG A 445 -10.16 30.07 13.45
C ARG A 445 -10.77 29.42 14.68
N GLU A 446 -12.00 28.96 14.53
CA GLU A 446 -12.68 28.13 15.52
C GLU A 446 -12.56 26.67 15.13
N ILE A 447 -12.52 25.77 16.12
CA ILE A 447 -12.50 24.32 15.92
C ILE A 447 -13.55 23.69 16.84
N GLU A 448 -14.50 22.97 16.26
CA GLU A 448 -15.60 22.33 16.98
C GLU A 448 -15.37 20.82 17.04
N ALA A 449 -15.18 20.27 18.24
CA ALA A 449 -14.92 18.84 18.47
C ALA A 449 -16.06 18.22 19.28
N ALA A 450 -16.59 17.07 18.84
CA ALA A 450 -17.72 16.42 19.51
C ALA A 450 -17.36 15.87 20.92
N ALA A 451 -16.09 15.51 21.11
CA ALA A 451 -15.52 14.97 22.35
C ALA A 451 -14.10 15.55 22.54
N PRO A 452 -13.45 15.38 23.72
CA PRO A 452 -12.04 15.70 23.87
C PRO A 452 -11.21 14.97 22.83
N THR A 453 -10.41 15.71 22.04
CA THR A 453 -9.79 15.19 20.82
C THR A 453 -8.34 15.67 20.71
N ARG A 454 -7.41 14.74 20.49
CA ARG A 454 -6.02 15.05 20.16
C ARG A 454 -5.89 15.17 18.65
N LEU A 455 -5.72 16.38 18.12
CA LEU A 455 -5.63 16.64 16.68
C LEU A 455 -4.20 17.04 16.29
N PRO A 456 -3.42 16.16 15.63
CA PRO A 456 -2.12 16.52 15.07
C PRO A 456 -2.30 17.60 14.01
N VAL A 457 -1.41 18.60 13.99
CA VAL A 457 -1.38 19.64 12.97
C VAL A 457 0.04 19.83 12.43
N SER A 458 0.13 19.98 11.11
CA SER A 458 1.30 20.43 10.39
C SER A 458 1.21 21.93 10.18
N LEU A 459 2.30 22.64 10.47
CA LEU A 459 2.36 24.10 10.56
C LEU A 459 3.62 24.61 9.84
N GLY A 460 3.51 25.80 9.26
CA GLY A 460 4.64 26.51 8.68
C GLY A 460 4.39 28.01 8.59
N SER A 461 5.47 28.78 8.48
CA SER A 461 5.47 30.24 8.48
C SER A 461 6.61 30.78 7.64
N ASP A 462 6.40 31.95 7.04
CA ASP A 462 7.52 32.80 6.64
C ASP A 462 8.03 33.54 7.87
N ASP A 463 9.32 33.41 8.14
CA ASP A 463 9.94 33.73 9.42
C ASP A 463 9.18 33.09 10.60
N THR A 464 8.74 33.90 11.55
CA THR A 464 8.38 33.49 12.92
C THR A 464 6.97 32.92 13.06
N LEU A 465 6.76 32.05 14.05
CA LEU A 465 5.45 31.49 14.38
C LEU A 465 5.22 31.47 15.89
N THR A 466 4.05 31.94 16.34
CA THR A 466 3.52 31.60 17.66
C THR A 466 2.09 31.09 17.52
N VAL A 467 1.73 30.05 18.25
CA VAL A 467 0.40 29.42 18.20
C VAL A 467 -0.17 29.33 19.61
N TRP A 468 -1.45 29.71 19.74
CA TRP A 468 -2.24 29.53 20.94
C TRP A 468 -3.47 28.69 20.64
N LEU A 469 -3.80 27.80 21.57
CA LEU A 469 -5.05 27.04 21.61
C LEU A 469 -5.81 27.43 22.86
N ASN A 470 -7.08 27.85 22.72
CA ASN A 470 -7.93 28.29 23.84
C ASN A 470 -7.31 29.42 24.71
N GLY A 471 -6.38 30.21 24.15
CA GLY A 471 -5.63 31.25 24.85
C GLY A 471 -4.31 30.79 25.48
N GLU A 472 -4.06 29.49 25.55
CA GLU A 472 -2.78 28.93 26.02
C GLU A 472 -1.77 28.86 24.87
N LYS A 473 -0.54 29.34 25.08
CA LYS A 473 0.53 29.31 24.07
C LYS A 473 1.14 27.91 23.99
N ILE A 474 0.94 27.22 22.88
CA ILE A 474 1.37 25.82 22.67
C ILE A 474 2.64 25.68 21.80
N LEU A 475 2.99 26.70 21.02
CA LEU A 475 4.18 26.74 20.17
C LEU A 475 4.67 28.18 20.02
N SER A 476 5.98 28.40 20.01
CA SER A 476 6.60 29.71 19.76
C SER A 476 8.02 29.53 19.24
N GLU A 477 8.29 29.99 18.02
CA GLU A 477 9.59 29.90 17.36
C GLU A 477 9.92 31.22 16.64
N ASN A 478 11.16 31.69 16.83
CA ASN A 478 11.72 32.88 16.20
C ASN A 478 12.88 32.48 15.28
N VAL A 479 12.56 31.95 14.10
CA VAL A 479 13.53 31.49 13.10
C VAL A 479 13.17 32.09 11.74
N GLY A 480 14.13 32.75 11.10
CA GLY A 480 13.95 33.31 9.76
C GLY A 480 14.09 32.23 8.68
N ARG A 481 13.03 31.97 7.92
CA ARG A 481 12.97 30.95 6.84
C ARG A 481 11.68 31.10 6.02
N ALA A 482 11.74 30.76 4.74
CA ALA A 482 10.57 30.71 3.86
C ALA A 482 9.54 29.66 4.34
N CYS A 483 8.25 29.92 4.12
CA CYS A 483 7.17 29.01 4.54
C CYS A 483 7.18 27.65 3.82
N ALA A 484 7.05 26.56 4.57
CA ALA A 484 6.91 25.21 4.01
C ALA A 484 6.03 24.30 4.90
N PRO A 485 5.43 23.23 4.35
CA PRO A 485 4.78 22.17 5.15
C PRO A 485 5.73 21.54 6.17
N ASP A 486 5.17 21.01 7.26
CA ASP A 486 5.87 20.22 8.30
C ASP A 486 7.06 20.90 9.01
N GLN A 487 7.29 22.20 8.81
CA GLN A 487 8.31 22.96 9.55
C GLN A 487 8.12 22.89 11.05
N ASN A 488 6.87 22.95 11.48
CA ASN A 488 6.46 22.67 12.84
C ASN A 488 5.36 21.60 12.85
N ARG A 489 5.37 20.78 13.89
CA ARG A 489 4.29 19.83 14.20
C ARG A 489 3.84 20.08 15.63
N ALA A 490 2.54 20.13 15.85
CA ALA A 490 1.93 20.27 17.17
C ALA A 490 0.74 19.32 17.29
N VAL A 491 0.28 19.06 18.51
CA VAL A 491 -0.99 18.36 18.75
C VAL A 491 -1.92 19.34 19.46
N LEU A 492 -3.04 19.67 18.82
CA LEU A 492 -4.09 20.47 19.43
C LEU A 492 -4.90 19.55 20.37
N ASN A 493 -4.77 19.77 21.67
CA ASN A 493 -5.57 19.10 22.69
C ASN A 493 -6.93 19.80 22.83
N LEU A 494 -7.86 19.44 21.96
CA LEU A 494 -9.19 20.05 21.88
C LEU A 494 -10.08 19.55 23.02
N LYS A 495 -10.78 20.45 23.70
CA LYS A 495 -11.91 20.10 24.57
C LYS A 495 -13.16 19.82 23.72
N ALA A 496 -14.14 19.11 24.30
CA ALA A 496 -15.45 19.00 23.69
C ALA A 496 -16.11 20.38 23.48
N GLY A 497 -16.87 20.51 22.40
CA GLY A 497 -17.44 21.76 21.92
C GLY A 497 -16.41 22.66 21.22
N LYS A 498 -16.55 23.96 21.46
CA LYS A 498 -15.83 25.01 20.73
C LYS A 498 -14.44 25.29 21.33
N ASN A 499 -13.44 25.29 20.44
CA ASN A 499 -12.06 25.65 20.68
C ASN A 499 -11.67 26.85 19.81
N THR A 500 -10.68 27.63 20.26
CA THR A 500 -10.12 28.75 19.49
C THR A 500 -8.65 28.51 19.16
N LEU A 501 -8.26 28.73 17.91
CA LEU A 501 -6.88 28.65 17.45
C LEU A 501 -6.45 30.03 16.96
N LEU A 502 -5.37 30.56 17.53
CA LEU A 502 -4.76 31.83 17.15
C LEU A 502 -3.31 31.57 16.72
N LEU A 503 -2.89 32.15 15.60
CA LEU A 503 -1.50 32.16 15.13
C LEU A 503 -1.03 33.60 15.03
N LYS A 504 0.23 33.86 15.35
CA LYS A 504 0.95 35.11 15.09
C LYS A 504 2.12 34.78 14.21
N ILE A 505 2.27 35.53 13.12
CA ILE A 505 3.38 35.40 12.18
C ILE A 505 3.96 36.80 11.99
N CYS A 506 5.26 36.93 12.19
CA CYS A 506 5.99 38.18 11.97
C CYS A 506 7.06 37.95 10.92
N ASN A 507 6.96 38.67 9.80
CA ASN A 507 7.91 38.66 8.69
C ASN A 507 8.74 39.95 8.68
N GLY A 508 10.06 39.82 8.53
CA GLY A 508 11.00 40.92 8.32
C GLY A 508 10.92 41.49 6.90
N SER A 509 11.23 40.68 5.89
CA SER A 509 11.22 41.04 4.48
C SER A 509 11.35 39.82 3.57
N GLY A 510 10.57 39.77 2.48
CA GLY A 510 10.67 38.75 1.44
C GLY A 510 9.28 38.39 0.94
N ASP A 511 9.10 37.10 0.67
CA ASP A 511 7.78 36.48 0.64
C ASP A 511 7.09 36.59 2.01
N TYR A 512 5.79 36.32 2.06
CA TYR A 512 5.03 36.30 3.30
C TYR A 512 3.91 35.28 3.18
N ALA A 513 3.94 34.22 3.98
CA ALA A 513 3.00 33.12 3.89
C ALA A 513 2.86 32.34 5.21
N PHE A 514 1.85 31.47 5.26
CA PHE A 514 1.67 30.46 6.29
C PHE A 514 1.17 29.14 5.71
N TYR A 515 1.37 28.07 6.48
CA TYR A 515 0.86 26.74 6.19
C TYR A 515 0.14 26.19 7.42
N PHE A 516 -1.02 25.58 7.19
CA PHE A 516 -1.74 24.81 8.21
C PHE A 516 -2.36 23.59 7.53
N ALA A 517 -2.20 22.41 8.13
CA ALA A 517 -2.97 21.22 7.79
C ALA A 517 -3.32 20.44 9.06
N ALA A 518 -4.58 20.04 9.21
CA ALA A 518 -4.98 19.07 10.21
C ALA A 518 -4.67 17.65 9.71
N GLY A 519 -4.07 16.84 10.57
CA GLY A 519 -3.96 15.40 10.37
C GLY A 519 -5.22 14.66 10.84
N GLU A 520 -5.20 13.34 10.72
CA GLU A 520 -6.25 12.49 11.29
C GLU A 520 -6.15 12.53 12.83
N PRO A 521 -7.27 12.72 13.58
CA PRO A 521 -7.20 12.84 15.04
C PRO A 521 -6.80 11.50 15.67
N GLU A 522 -6.00 11.53 16.73
CA GLU A 522 -5.43 10.34 17.35
C GLU A 522 -6.46 9.56 18.19
N LEU A 523 -6.20 8.28 18.47
CA LEU A 523 -7.00 7.47 19.42
C LEU A 523 -6.46 7.59 20.85
N GLY A 524 -7.35 7.81 21.82
CA GLY A 524 -7.05 7.79 23.25
C GLY A 524 -6.05 8.85 23.75
N GLY A 525 -5.80 8.85 25.07
CA GLY A 525 -4.82 9.73 25.74
C GLY A 525 -3.55 9.01 26.16
N GLU A 526 -3.71 7.89 26.87
CA GLU A 526 -2.66 7.02 27.41
C GLU A 526 -2.36 5.81 26.51
N PRO A 527 -1.21 5.11 26.70
CA PRO A 527 -0.97 3.81 26.09
C PRO A 527 -2.07 2.79 26.44
N TRP A 528 -2.57 2.07 25.44
CA TRP A 528 -3.56 1.00 25.65
C TRP A 528 -2.90 -0.33 25.99
N PHE A 529 -1.64 -0.52 25.61
CA PHE A 529 -0.93 -1.77 25.87
C PHE A 529 -0.07 -1.68 27.14
N GLN A 530 -0.16 -2.70 28.00
CA GLN A 530 0.63 -2.83 29.24
C GLN A 530 1.59 -4.01 29.12
N ASP A 531 2.86 -3.81 29.44
CA ASP A 531 3.83 -4.91 29.57
C ASP A 531 3.47 -5.81 30.75
N VAL A 532 3.11 -7.05 30.46
CA VAL A 532 2.71 -8.07 31.44
C VAL A 532 3.68 -9.26 31.46
N THR A 533 4.77 -9.19 30.70
CA THR A 533 5.76 -10.26 30.46
C THR A 533 6.13 -11.04 31.73
N SER A 534 6.59 -10.35 32.78
CA SER A 534 7.04 -11.00 34.02
C SER A 534 5.87 -11.53 34.87
N ALA A 535 4.71 -10.86 34.85
CA ALA A 535 3.52 -11.34 35.55
C ALA A 535 3.05 -12.68 34.96
N TRP A 536 3.10 -12.80 33.64
CA TRP A 536 2.78 -14.00 32.87
C TRP A 536 3.87 -15.07 32.89
N GLY A 537 4.86 -14.97 33.79
CA GLY A 537 5.87 -15.99 34.04
C GLY A 537 7.03 -16.02 33.04
N LEU A 538 7.11 -15.08 32.09
CA LEU A 538 8.27 -14.93 31.19
C LEU A 538 9.35 -14.04 31.84
N THR A 539 9.78 -14.40 33.06
CA THR A 539 10.76 -13.63 33.83
C THR A 539 12.15 -13.64 33.17
N PRO A 540 13.06 -12.68 33.48
CA PRO A 540 14.35 -12.53 32.78
C PRO A 540 15.31 -13.73 32.85
N ASP A 541 15.07 -14.67 33.76
CA ASP A 541 15.78 -15.94 33.92
C ASP A 541 15.25 -17.06 33.01
N THR A 542 14.09 -16.89 32.37
CA THR A 542 13.49 -17.91 31.50
C THR A 542 14.15 -17.99 30.12
N PRO A 543 14.18 -19.19 29.48
CA PRO A 543 14.68 -19.34 28.11
C PRO A 543 13.95 -18.44 27.10
N ALA A 544 12.65 -18.20 27.28
CA ALA A 544 11.87 -17.31 26.41
C ALA A 544 12.32 -15.84 26.49
N ALA A 545 12.74 -15.37 27.66
CA ALA A 545 13.24 -14.01 27.85
C ALA A 545 14.71 -13.80 27.40
N GLN A 546 15.50 -14.89 27.32
CA GLN A 546 16.94 -14.84 27.03
C GLN A 546 17.33 -15.27 25.62
N LEU A 547 16.62 -16.24 25.04
CA LEU A 547 17.00 -16.83 23.77
C LEU A 547 16.49 -16.00 22.58
N ARG A 548 17.36 -15.86 21.59
CA ARG A 548 17.04 -15.21 20.32
C ARG A 548 16.11 -16.08 19.48
N GLY A 549 14.97 -15.51 19.09
CA GLY A 549 14.08 -16.07 18.06
C GLY A 549 13.72 -15.08 16.97
N ASP A 550 13.25 -15.61 15.84
CA ASP A 550 12.93 -14.87 14.60
C ASP A 550 11.51 -15.17 14.06
N ALA A 551 10.72 -16.00 14.74
CA ALA A 551 9.34 -16.32 14.38
C ALA A 551 8.49 -16.68 15.62
N LEU A 552 7.19 -16.42 15.51
CA LEU A 552 6.15 -16.75 16.48
C LEU A 552 4.97 -17.39 15.74
N ALA A 553 4.35 -18.39 16.35
CA ALA A 553 3.02 -18.87 15.98
C ALA A 553 2.14 -18.98 17.23
N VAL A 554 0.85 -18.66 17.08
CA VAL A 554 -0.16 -18.69 18.16
C VAL A 554 -1.28 -19.64 17.76
N ALA A 555 -1.49 -20.68 18.54
CA ALA A 555 -2.47 -21.72 18.29
C ALA A 555 -2.78 -22.49 19.57
N ASP A 556 -3.87 -23.25 19.62
CA ASP A 556 -4.13 -24.23 20.69
C ASP A 556 -3.40 -25.53 20.32
N PHE A 557 -2.21 -25.75 20.90
CA PHE A 557 -1.37 -26.91 20.57
C PHE A 557 -1.65 -28.13 21.46
N ASN A 558 -2.34 -27.95 22.59
CA ASN A 558 -2.68 -29.00 23.55
C ASN A 558 -4.19 -29.31 23.62
N ALA A 559 -4.99 -28.75 22.71
CA ALA A 559 -6.44 -28.87 22.59
C ALA A 559 -7.21 -28.48 23.86
N ASP A 560 -6.70 -27.53 24.64
CA ASP A 560 -7.24 -27.13 25.95
C ASP A 560 -8.11 -25.86 25.93
N GLY A 561 -8.33 -25.27 24.75
CA GLY A 561 -9.10 -24.04 24.56
C GLY A 561 -8.35 -22.76 24.95
N LYS A 562 -7.01 -22.73 24.92
CA LYS A 562 -6.24 -21.49 25.12
C LYS A 562 -5.18 -21.31 24.03
N PRO A 563 -4.88 -20.06 23.65
CA PRO A 563 -3.82 -19.80 22.70
C PRO A 563 -2.45 -19.98 23.36
N ASP A 564 -1.74 -21.02 22.95
CA ASP A 564 -0.33 -21.28 23.24
C ASP A 564 0.57 -20.48 22.28
N ILE A 565 1.86 -20.39 22.61
CA ILE A 565 2.86 -19.72 21.77
C ILE A 565 3.99 -20.69 21.41
N LEU A 566 4.18 -20.95 20.12
CA LEU A 566 5.44 -21.50 19.61
C LEU A 566 6.41 -20.37 19.31
N TYR A 567 7.46 -20.24 20.13
CA TYR A 567 8.54 -19.28 19.92
C TYR A 567 9.76 -19.97 19.30
N ALA A 568 10.12 -19.56 18.08
CA ALA A 568 11.24 -20.14 17.33
C ALA A 568 12.60 -19.60 17.83
N ALA A 569 12.93 -19.94 19.08
CA ALA A 569 14.21 -19.67 19.74
C ALA A 569 14.82 -20.97 20.30
N GLY A 570 16.15 -21.05 20.38
CA GLY A 570 16.85 -22.25 20.84
C GLY A 570 16.61 -23.46 19.94
N GLN A 571 15.87 -24.46 20.45
CA GLN A 571 15.46 -25.67 19.73
C GLN A 571 13.97 -25.65 19.29
N GLY A 572 13.28 -24.53 19.53
CA GLY A 572 11.81 -24.42 19.49
C GLY A 572 11.23 -24.46 20.90
N LEU A 573 10.68 -23.34 21.36
CA LEU A 573 10.05 -23.24 22.69
C LEU A 573 8.53 -23.24 22.53
N LEU A 574 7.88 -24.34 22.90
CA LEU A 574 6.43 -24.37 23.06
C LEU A 574 6.06 -23.86 24.46
N LEU A 575 5.33 -22.75 24.52
CA LEU A 575 4.85 -22.11 25.73
C LEU A 575 3.35 -22.33 25.84
N LEU A 576 2.93 -23.20 26.76
CA LEU A 576 1.52 -23.47 27.00
C LEU A 576 0.89 -22.40 27.88
N ASN A 577 -0.31 -21.94 27.53
CA ASN A 577 -1.07 -20.97 28.31
C ASN A 577 -1.82 -21.68 29.44
N ALA A 578 -1.34 -21.50 30.68
CA ALA A 578 -1.93 -22.10 31.87
C ALA A 578 -3.04 -21.24 32.50
N GLY A 579 -3.58 -20.24 31.79
CA GLY A 579 -4.58 -19.30 32.29
C GLY A 579 -3.96 -18.21 33.18
N GLY A 580 -3.45 -17.14 32.57
CA GLY A 580 -2.78 -16.04 33.27
C GLY A 580 -1.26 -16.18 33.42
N ARG A 581 -0.67 -17.25 32.86
CA ARG A 581 0.78 -17.50 32.81
C ARG A 581 1.12 -18.45 31.67
N PHE A 582 2.26 -18.24 31.04
CA PHE A 582 2.87 -19.20 30.11
C PHE A 582 3.84 -20.13 30.81
N THR A 583 3.87 -21.40 30.38
CA THR A 583 4.77 -22.44 30.91
C THR A 583 5.46 -23.19 29.77
N LEU A 584 6.76 -23.45 29.89
CA LEU A 584 7.53 -24.16 28.86
C LEU A 584 7.22 -25.67 28.87
N LYS A 585 6.70 -26.20 27.76
CA LYS A 585 6.55 -27.65 27.53
C LYS A 585 7.91 -28.27 27.21
N ALA A 586 8.71 -28.49 28.24
CA ALA A 586 10.09 -28.98 28.13
C ALA A 586 10.19 -30.38 27.48
N ASP A 587 9.15 -31.20 27.59
CA ASP A 587 9.00 -32.53 27.00
C ASP A 587 8.15 -32.51 25.70
N SER A 588 8.07 -31.36 25.03
CA SER A 588 7.35 -31.21 23.74
C SER A 588 7.91 -32.05 22.60
N GLY A 589 9.14 -32.57 22.71
CA GLY A 589 9.77 -33.38 21.65
C GLY A 589 10.29 -32.58 20.44
N LEU A 590 10.10 -31.25 20.44
CA LEU A 590 10.61 -30.36 19.41
C LEU A 590 12.14 -30.22 19.50
N ALA A 591 12.81 -30.39 18.36
CA ALA A 591 14.24 -30.19 18.22
C ALA A 591 14.58 -29.76 16.79
N PHE A 592 14.68 -28.46 16.54
CA PHE A 592 15.05 -27.90 15.23
C PHE A 592 16.01 -26.71 15.36
N GLN A 593 16.74 -26.39 14.29
CA GLN A 593 17.59 -25.20 14.24
C GLN A 593 16.74 -23.96 13.96
N THR A 594 16.79 -22.98 14.85
CA THR A 594 16.03 -21.73 14.72
C THR A 594 16.79 -20.66 13.93
N GLY A 595 16.05 -19.79 13.23
CA GLY A 595 16.53 -18.48 12.78
C GLY A 595 16.63 -18.29 11.26
N LYS A 596 16.15 -17.14 10.79
CA LYS A 596 15.81 -16.76 9.40
C LYS A 596 14.69 -17.54 8.70
N VAL A 597 14.23 -18.65 9.25
CA VAL A 597 13.19 -19.51 8.66
C VAL A 597 12.12 -19.74 9.73
N GLY A 598 10.85 -19.54 9.38
CA GLY A 598 9.71 -19.73 10.27
C GLY A 598 9.11 -21.15 10.17
N PRO A 599 8.58 -21.71 11.26
CA PRO A 599 7.65 -22.85 11.18
C PRO A 599 6.40 -22.49 10.39
N VAL A 600 5.80 -23.49 9.74
CA VAL A 600 4.45 -23.46 9.17
C VAL A 600 3.58 -24.39 10.01
N VAL A 601 2.45 -23.88 10.48
CA VAL A 601 1.47 -24.62 11.28
C VAL A 601 0.34 -25.09 10.36
N LEU A 602 -0.02 -26.37 10.43
CA LEU A 602 -1.03 -27.01 9.59
C LEU A 602 -1.54 -28.28 10.29
N ASP A 603 -2.72 -28.78 9.90
CA ASP A 603 -3.16 -30.15 10.19
C ASP A 603 -2.90 -30.97 8.91
N TYR A 604 -1.81 -31.76 8.86
CA TYR A 604 -1.40 -32.37 7.60
C TYR A 604 -2.05 -33.73 7.33
N ASP A 605 -2.52 -34.44 8.38
CA ASP A 605 -3.19 -35.75 8.24
C ASP A 605 -4.70 -35.77 8.51
N GLY A 606 -5.27 -34.64 8.91
CA GLY A 606 -6.70 -34.45 9.11
C GLY A 606 -7.21 -35.02 10.44
N ASP A 607 -6.33 -35.20 11.44
CA ASP A 607 -6.72 -35.72 12.76
C ASP A 607 -7.27 -34.62 13.70
N GLY A 608 -7.18 -33.35 13.30
CA GLY A 608 -7.66 -32.20 14.06
C GLY A 608 -6.65 -31.63 15.06
N HIS A 609 -5.42 -32.15 15.10
CA HIS A 609 -4.32 -31.60 15.87
C HIS A 609 -3.39 -30.76 14.97
N LEU A 610 -2.80 -29.70 15.55
CA LEU A 610 -1.93 -28.83 14.78
C LEU A 610 -0.47 -29.30 14.81
N ASP A 611 0.00 -29.69 13.64
CA ASP A 611 1.33 -30.14 13.31
C ASP A 611 2.26 -28.99 12.89
N LEU A 612 3.54 -29.31 12.68
CA LEU A 612 4.55 -28.35 12.27
C LEU A 612 5.39 -28.86 11.10
N PHE A 613 5.39 -28.10 10.01
CA PHE A 613 6.42 -28.16 8.98
C PHE A 613 7.50 -27.10 9.28
N ILE A 614 8.76 -27.50 9.35
CA ILE A 614 9.87 -26.62 9.73
C ILE A 614 11.01 -26.75 8.71
N PRO A 615 11.19 -25.75 7.83
CA PRO A 615 12.30 -25.76 6.88
C PRO A 615 13.63 -25.46 7.60
N GLN A 616 14.71 -26.13 7.21
CA GLN A 616 16.05 -25.98 7.79
C GLN A 616 17.05 -25.47 6.76
N ARG A 617 18.00 -24.62 7.20
CA ARG A 617 18.99 -23.99 6.30
C ARG A 617 19.97 -24.96 5.61
N ASN A 618 20.13 -26.16 6.16
CA ASN A 618 20.91 -27.23 5.55
C ASN A 618 20.12 -27.98 4.44
N GLY A 619 18.89 -27.55 4.16
CA GLY A 619 17.98 -28.14 3.18
C GLY A 619 17.07 -29.24 3.75
N GLN A 620 17.21 -29.63 5.03
CA GLN A 620 16.26 -30.58 5.63
C GLN A 620 14.88 -29.94 5.77
N CYS A 621 13.84 -30.72 5.47
CA CYS A 621 12.45 -30.33 5.63
C CYS A 621 11.91 -31.15 6.79
N LEU A 622 11.77 -30.58 7.99
CA LEU A 622 11.33 -31.34 9.15
C LEU A 622 9.80 -31.33 9.23
N LEU A 623 9.20 -32.51 9.41
CA LEU A 623 7.78 -32.66 9.67
C LEU A 623 7.58 -33.28 11.06
N PHE A 624 6.84 -32.58 11.90
CA PHE A 624 6.52 -33.00 13.27
C PHE A 624 5.01 -33.18 13.42
N ARG A 625 4.58 -34.39 13.79
CA ARG A 625 3.19 -34.68 14.14
C ARG A 625 2.91 -34.36 15.61
N ASN A 626 1.82 -33.68 15.91
CA ASN A 626 1.33 -33.46 17.28
C ASN A 626 0.42 -34.62 17.73
N ASP A 627 0.51 -35.03 19.01
CA ASP A 627 -0.41 -36.02 19.61
C ASP A 627 -1.63 -35.38 20.30
N GLY A 628 -1.85 -34.08 20.06
CA GLY A 628 -2.92 -33.29 20.65
C GLY A 628 -2.64 -32.82 22.08
N THR A 629 -1.49 -33.19 22.69
CA THR A 629 -1.11 -32.77 24.05
C THR A 629 0.02 -31.73 24.08
N GLY A 630 0.34 -31.14 22.93
CA GLY A 630 1.53 -30.30 22.74
C GLY A 630 2.83 -31.11 22.74
N ARG A 631 2.76 -32.39 22.39
CA ARG A 631 3.91 -33.28 22.26
C ARG A 631 4.03 -33.76 20.81
N PHE A 632 5.22 -33.57 20.27
CA PHE A 632 5.53 -33.71 18.86
C PHE A 632 6.46 -34.89 18.60
N ALA A 633 6.15 -35.66 17.56
CA ALA A 633 7.00 -36.71 17.02
C ALA A 633 7.56 -36.30 15.66
N ASN A 634 8.88 -36.36 15.46
CA ASN A 634 9.49 -36.13 14.15
C ASN A 634 9.21 -37.32 13.23
N ILE A 635 8.35 -37.11 12.22
CA ILE A 635 7.94 -38.13 11.25
C ILE A 635 8.61 -37.95 9.87
N THR A 636 9.58 -37.05 9.76
CA THR A 636 10.27 -36.70 8.49
C THR A 636 10.72 -37.91 7.68
N ALA A 637 11.25 -38.95 8.35
CA ALA A 637 11.78 -40.14 7.68
C ALA A 637 10.73 -40.95 6.89
N SER A 638 9.44 -40.82 7.25
CA SER A 638 8.31 -41.46 6.56
C SER A 638 7.58 -40.53 5.58
N ALA A 639 7.97 -39.26 5.48
CA ALA A 639 7.20 -38.22 4.78
C ALA A 639 7.33 -38.22 3.23
N GLY A 640 7.74 -39.34 2.62
CA GLY A 640 7.91 -39.46 1.18
C GLY A 640 9.03 -38.57 0.63
N ASP A 641 8.73 -37.80 -0.42
CA ASP A 641 9.71 -36.90 -1.07
C ASP A 641 10.15 -35.74 -0.16
N LEU A 642 9.34 -35.35 0.83
CA LEU A 642 9.70 -34.31 1.81
C LEU A 642 10.93 -34.70 2.64
N ALA A 643 11.19 -36.00 2.82
CA ALA A 643 12.39 -36.48 3.51
C ALA A 643 13.71 -36.14 2.77
N LYS A 644 13.63 -35.79 1.47
CA LYS A 644 14.80 -35.46 0.64
C LYS A 644 15.24 -34.02 0.91
N PRO A 645 16.54 -33.75 1.11
CA PRO A 645 17.02 -32.38 1.27
C PRO A 645 16.72 -31.51 0.05
N VAL A 646 16.28 -30.26 0.29
CA VAL A 646 16.00 -29.23 -0.72
C VAL A 646 17.05 -28.11 -0.60
N PRO A 647 18.14 -28.13 -1.41
CA PRO A 647 19.20 -27.13 -1.31
C PRO A 647 18.69 -25.71 -1.62
N GLY A 648 19.10 -24.74 -0.79
CA GLY A 648 18.75 -23.33 -0.98
C GLY A 648 17.37 -22.92 -0.48
N MET A 649 16.60 -23.84 0.13
CA MET A 649 15.33 -23.54 0.78
C MET A 649 15.50 -22.55 1.94
N VAL A 650 14.58 -21.57 2.03
CA VAL A 650 14.61 -20.48 3.03
C VAL A 650 13.26 -20.13 3.65
N ALA A 651 12.15 -20.61 3.08
CA ALA A 651 10.80 -20.38 3.59
C ALA A 651 9.84 -21.43 3.02
N ALA A 652 8.63 -21.51 3.57
CA ALA A 652 7.55 -22.31 3.03
C ALA A 652 6.18 -21.70 3.31
N ALA A 653 5.17 -22.17 2.57
CA ALA A 653 3.76 -21.94 2.83
C ALA A 653 2.99 -23.24 2.59
N ALA A 654 1.99 -23.52 3.42
CA ALA A 654 1.02 -24.59 3.21
C ALA A 654 -0.28 -24.03 2.62
N ALA A 655 -0.99 -24.83 1.83
CA ALA A 655 -2.37 -24.58 1.41
C ALA A 655 -2.95 -25.77 0.63
N ASP A 656 -4.28 -25.91 0.58
CA ASP A 656 -4.98 -26.77 -0.38
C ASP A 656 -4.94 -26.13 -1.78
N PHE A 657 -3.81 -26.32 -2.49
CA PHE A 657 -3.53 -25.68 -3.78
C PHE A 657 -4.18 -26.42 -4.95
N ASN A 658 -4.24 -27.75 -4.90
CA ASN A 658 -4.88 -28.57 -5.92
C ASN A 658 -6.41 -28.69 -5.76
N ASN A 659 -6.99 -28.17 -4.67
CA ASN A 659 -8.40 -28.34 -4.28
C ASN A 659 -8.80 -29.81 -4.07
N ASP A 660 -7.98 -30.59 -3.38
CA ASP A 660 -8.30 -31.96 -2.94
C ASP A 660 -8.73 -32.06 -1.47
N GLY A 661 -8.67 -30.95 -0.73
CA GLY A 661 -9.08 -30.83 0.67
C GLY A 661 -7.97 -31.06 1.69
N LYS A 662 -6.70 -31.17 1.25
CA LYS A 662 -5.54 -31.37 2.13
C LYS A 662 -4.51 -30.25 1.93
N PRO A 663 -3.78 -29.84 2.97
CA PRO A 663 -2.72 -28.86 2.80
C PRO A 663 -1.49 -29.47 2.12
N ASP A 664 -1.17 -28.97 0.93
CA ASP A 664 0.10 -29.14 0.24
C ASP A 664 1.19 -28.20 0.82
N LEU A 665 2.44 -28.36 0.38
CA LEU A 665 3.56 -27.50 0.77
C LEU A 665 4.27 -26.86 -0.44
N LEU A 666 4.40 -25.54 -0.41
CA LEU A 666 5.16 -24.72 -1.35
C LEU A 666 6.47 -24.28 -0.68
N LEU A 667 7.63 -24.66 -1.22
CA LEU A 667 8.94 -24.35 -0.63
C LEU A 667 9.68 -23.28 -1.45
N CYS A 668 10.04 -22.19 -0.79
CA CYS A 668 10.75 -21.05 -1.37
C CYS A 668 12.26 -21.26 -1.35
N CYS A 669 12.90 -21.10 -2.51
CA CYS A 669 14.32 -21.42 -2.71
C CYS A 669 15.11 -20.24 -3.29
N LEU A 670 16.33 -20.06 -2.78
CA LEU A 670 17.36 -19.19 -3.36
C LEU A 670 18.27 -19.99 -4.29
N ARG A 671 18.58 -19.43 -5.47
CA ARG A 671 19.48 -20.00 -6.49
C ARG A 671 19.01 -21.36 -7.06
N GLY A 672 17.73 -21.68 -6.92
CA GLY A 672 17.08 -22.85 -7.50
C GLY A 672 15.58 -22.57 -7.72
N PRO A 673 14.86 -23.46 -8.43
CA PRO A 673 13.42 -23.32 -8.55
C PRO A 673 12.78 -23.49 -7.17
N ASN A 674 11.62 -22.86 -6.94
CA ASN A 674 10.77 -23.21 -5.80
C ASN A 674 10.29 -24.67 -5.93
N ARG A 675 9.77 -25.27 -4.86
CA ARG A 675 9.19 -26.63 -4.89
C ARG A 675 7.70 -26.61 -4.57
N TYR A 676 6.98 -27.60 -5.09
CA TYR A 676 5.62 -27.94 -4.71
C TYR A 676 5.58 -29.42 -4.35
N LEU A 677 5.23 -29.71 -3.09
CA LEU A 677 5.07 -31.04 -2.55
C LEU A 677 3.58 -31.28 -2.30
N GLU A 678 2.98 -32.17 -3.09
CA GLU A 678 1.57 -32.56 -2.98
C GLU A 678 1.37 -33.54 -1.82
N ASN A 679 0.32 -33.35 -1.02
CA ASN A 679 0.00 -34.19 0.13
C ASN A 679 -0.90 -35.37 -0.28
N ASN A 680 -0.35 -36.60 -0.31
CA ASN A 680 -1.11 -37.80 -0.70
C ASN A 680 -1.94 -38.41 0.44
N SER A 681 -2.28 -37.61 1.46
CA SER A 681 -2.79 -38.02 2.78
C SER A 681 -1.75 -38.65 3.71
N HIS A 682 -2.06 -38.63 5.01
CA HIS A 682 -1.27 -39.26 6.09
C HIS A 682 0.22 -38.87 6.13
N GLY A 683 0.55 -37.64 5.68
CA GLY A 683 1.91 -37.10 5.73
C GLY A 683 2.87 -37.61 4.67
N VAL A 684 2.38 -38.32 3.64
CA VAL A 684 3.23 -38.78 2.53
C VAL A 684 3.20 -37.77 1.39
N PHE A 685 4.29 -37.02 1.23
CA PHE A 685 4.38 -35.97 0.22
C PHE A 685 5.08 -36.45 -1.06
N THR A 686 4.69 -35.90 -2.22
CA THR A 686 5.33 -36.16 -3.53
C THR A 686 5.74 -34.87 -4.21
N ASP A 687 6.94 -34.82 -4.78
CA ASP A 687 7.41 -33.66 -5.54
C ASP A 687 6.69 -33.56 -6.90
N LYS A 688 5.82 -32.56 -7.01
CA LYS A 688 5.05 -32.21 -8.21
C LYS A 688 5.53 -30.92 -8.87
N THR A 689 6.69 -30.38 -8.46
CA THR A 689 7.28 -29.13 -8.99
C THR A 689 7.42 -29.16 -10.52
N ALA A 690 7.79 -30.32 -11.07
CA ALA A 690 7.85 -30.54 -12.51
C ALA A 690 6.44 -30.45 -13.14
N ALA A 691 5.48 -31.18 -12.58
CA ALA A 691 4.12 -31.32 -13.09
C ALA A 691 3.35 -29.99 -13.14
N ILE A 692 3.47 -29.13 -12.12
CA ILE A 692 2.80 -27.81 -12.13
C ILE A 692 3.57 -26.71 -12.89
N GLY A 693 4.76 -27.02 -13.42
CA GLY A 693 5.59 -26.09 -14.18
C GLY A 693 6.47 -25.14 -13.35
N LEU A 694 6.41 -25.18 -12.01
CA LEU A 694 7.15 -24.28 -11.10
C LEU A 694 8.68 -24.40 -11.24
N HIS A 695 9.18 -25.52 -11.77
CA HIS A 695 10.59 -25.74 -12.09
C HIS A 695 11.16 -24.81 -13.18
N GLN A 696 10.32 -24.21 -14.02
CA GLN A 696 10.76 -23.49 -15.23
C GLN A 696 11.46 -22.15 -14.98
N ARG A 697 11.32 -21.56 -13.79
CA ARG A 697 11.93 -20.29 -13.44
C ARG A 697 12.45 -20.27 -12.00
N VAL A 698 13.65 -19.71 -11.83
CA VAL A 698 14.20 -19.36 -10.53
C VAL A 698 13.64 -18.00 -10.11
N PHE A 699 13.01 -17.95 -8.93
CA PHE A 699 12.41 -16.74 -8.40
C PHE A 699 13.18 -16.10 -7.23
N ASN A 700 14.14 -16.81 -6.62
CA ASN A 700 14.87 -16.35 -5.42
C ASN A 700 13.91 -15.87 -4.31
N SER A 701 12.87 -16.66 -4.03
CA SER A 701 11.83 -16.30 -3.08
C SER A 701 12.32 -16.48 -1.63
N GLN A 702 12.11 -15.49 -0.77
CA GLN A 702 12.35 -15.59 0.68
C GLN A 702 11.08 -15.68 1.53
N ALA A 703 9.91 -15.40 0.95
CA ALA A 703 8.62 -15.68 1.58
C ALA A 703 7.55 -15.91 0.51
N ALA A 704 6.49 -16.62 0.85
CA ALA A 704 5.33 -16.79 -0.01
C ALA A 704 4.04 -16.86 0.82
N THR A 705 2.92 -16.59 0.17
CA THR A 705 1.58 -16.94 0.68
C THR A 705 0.69 -17.34 -0.48
N LEU A 706 -0.38 -18.07 -0.19
CA LEU A 706 -1.39 -18.49 -1.15
C LEU A 706 -2.73 -17.87 -0.78
N ALA A 707 -3.39 -17.22 -1.73
CA ALA A 707 -4.69 -16.61 -1.56
C ALA A 707 -5.44 -16.62 -2.90
N ASP A 708 -6.75 -16.81 -2.89
CA ASP A 708 -7.60 -16.58 -4.06
C ASP A 708 -7.76 -15.05 -4.25
N LEU A 709 -6.91 -14.43 -5.07
CA LEU A 709 -6.85 -12.98 -5.27
C LEU A 709 -7.87 -12.48 -6.30
N ASN A 710 -8.40 -13.38 -7.12
CA ASN A 710 -9.25 -13.07 -8.27
C ASN A 710 -10.71 -13.57 -8.13
N GLY A 711 -10.99 -14.40 -7.13
CA GLY A 711 -12.32 -14.92 -6.80
C GLY A 711 -12.76 -16.16 -7.60
N ASP A 712 -11.86 -16.80 -8.36
CA ASP A 712 -12.21 -17.97 -9.18
C ASP A 712 -12.13 -19.31 -8.44
N GLY A 713 -11.85 -19.30 -7.13
CA GLY A 713 -11.76 -20.50 -6.32
C GLY A 713 -10.49 -21.30 -6.52
N ARG A 714 -9.46 -20.77 -7.20
CA ARG A 714 -8.11 -21.34 -7.21
C ARG A 714 -7.21 -20.46 -6.36
N LEU A 715 -6.20 -21.05 -5.74
CA LEU A 715 -5.25 -20.28 -4.95
C LEU A 715 -4.16 -19.72 -5.87
N ASP A 716 -3.94 -18.41 -5.78
CA ASP A 716 -2.87 -17.70 -6.45
C ASP A 716 -1.63 -17.66 -5.54
N LEU A 717 -0.45 -17.87 -6.11
CA LEU A 717 0.82 -17.93 -5.37
C LEU A 717 1.52 -16.56 -5.42
N VAL A 718 1.57 -15.87 -4.27
CA VAL A 718 2.32 -14.63 -4.08
C VAL A 718 3.75 -14.97 -3.65
N LEU A 719 4.75 -14.58 -4.46
CA LEU A 719 6.17 -14.78 -4.18
C LEU A 719 6.87 -13.46 -3.85
N HIS A 720 7.38 -13.36 -2.63
CA HIS A 720 8.27 -12.26 -2.23
C HIS A 720 9.71 -12.64 -2.57
N ASN A 721 10.26 -11.99 -3.60
CA ASN A 721 11.56 -12.33 -4.18
C ASN A 721 12.67 -11.39 -3.71
N GLU A 722 13.89 -11.90 -3.60
CA GLU A 722 15.09 -11.12 -3.28
C GLU A 722 15.88 -10.76 -4.55
N GLY A 723 16.31 -9.49 -4.66
CA GLY A 723 17.18 -9.03 -5.74
C GLY A 723 16.52 -8.91 -7.12
N GLN A 724 15.22 -9.19 -7.21
CA GLN A 724 14.37 -9.09 -8.40
C GLN A 724 12.94 -8.67 -8.02
N GLU A 725 12.07 -8.51 -9.01
CA GLU A 725 10.65 -8.25 -8.81
C GLU A 725 9.97 -9.41 -8.07
N SER A 726 9.16 -9.08 -7.07
CA SER A 726 8.17 -10.00 -6.50
C SER A 726 7.08 -10.29 -7.55
N CYS A 727 6.32 -11.36 -7.41
CA CYS A 727 5.32 -11.73 -8.43
C CYS A 727 4.15 -12.53 -7.88
N ILE A 728 3.08 -12.60 -8.68
CA ILE A 728 1.92 -13.44 -8.47
C ILE A 728 1.87 -14.45 -9.63
N LEU A 729 1.69 -15.73 -9.31
CA LEU A 729 1.32 -16.76 -10.28
C LEU A 729 -0.14 -17.12 -10.03
N PHE A 730 -1.03 -16.85 -10.98
CA PHE A 730 -2.45 -17.11 -10.81
C PHE A 730 -2.77 -18.58 -11.03
N GLY A 731 -3.49 -19.19 -10.10
CA GLY A 731 -3.78 -20.61 -10.08
C GLY A 731 -4.54 -21.07 -11.32
N ALA A 732 -4.25 -22.29 -11.77
CA ALA A 732 -4.97 -22.96 -12.86
C ALA A 732 -5.40 -24.38 -12.52
N MET A 733 -5.17 -24.83 -11.28
CA MET A 733 -5.58 -26.16 -10.81
C MET A 733 -7.10 -26.35 -10.99
N PRO A 734 -7.57 -27.54 -11.41
CA PRO A 734 -9.01 -27.80 -11.58
C PRO A 734 -9.83 -27.50 -10.32
N LEU A 735 -11.10 -27.17 -10.52
CA LEU A 735 -12.06 -27.17 -9.41
C LEU A 735 -12.60 -28.60 -9.21
N PRO A 736 -12.89 -29.02 -7.97
CA PRO A 736 -13.38 -30.36 -7.70
C PRO A 736 -14.80 -30.56 -8.23
N ASN A 737 -15.10 -31.75 -8.76
CA ASN A 737 -16.42 -32.06 -9.31
C ASN A 737 -17.45 -32.26 -8.19
N GLY A 738 -18.50 -31.44 -8.17
CA GLY A 738 -19.60 -31.56 -7.20
C GLY A 738 -19.29 -31.01 -5.79
N GLN A 739 -18.13 -30.38 -5.62
CA GLN A 739 -17.77 -29.60 -4.45
C GLN A 739 -17.37 -28.18 -4.87
N THR A 740 -17.49 -27.26 -3.93
CA THR A 740 -17.31 -25.83 -4.12
C THR A 740 -16.28 -25.35 -3.10
N PRO A 741 -15.18 -24.72 -3.53
CA PRO A 741 -14.28 -24.05 -2.61
C PRO A 741 -14.99 -22.88 -1.92
N VAL A 742 -15.00 -22.93 -0.60
CA VAL A 742 -15.50 -21.87 0.28
C VAL A 742 -14.33 -21.40 1.14
N GLN A 743 -13.91 -20.16 0.92
CA GLN A 743 -12.83 -19.53 1.69
C GLN A 743 -13.44 -18.52 2.67
N LEU A 744 -13.05 -18.58 3.94
CA LEU A 744 -13.49 -17.62 4.95
C LEU A 744 -12.43 -16.54 5.15
N SER A 745 -12.86 -15.29 5.08
CA SER A 745 -12.08 -14.13 5.51
C SER A 745 -12.37 -13.86 6.99
N LEU A 746 -11.28 -13.73 7.76
CA LEU A 746 -11.25 -13.50 9.20
C LEU A 746 -10.62 -12.13 9.52
N ASN A 747 -10.99 -11.10 8.74
CA ASN A 747 -10.32 -9.79 8.76
C ASN A 747 -10.40 -9.16 10.16
N GLY A 748 -9.26 -9.06 10.85
CA GLY A 748 -9.14 -8.42 12.16
C GLY A 748 -9.48 -9.31 13.36
N THR A 749 -9.98 -10.53 13.17
CA THR A 749 -10.51 -11.38 14.25
C THR A 749 -9.42 -12.11 15.05
N ALA A 750 -8.31 -11.44 15.39
CA ALA A 750 -7.14 -12.07 16.02
C ALA A 750 -7.39 -12.60 17.45
N VAL A 751 -8.49 -12.19 18.09
CA VAL A 751 -9.02 -12.85 19.31
C VAL A 751 -9.36 -14.32 19.09
N LEU A 752 -9.56 -14.74 17.84
CA LEU A 752 -9.82 -16.13 17.47
C LEU A 752 -8.56 -16.95 17.24
N ASN A 753 -7.35 -16.40 17.34
CA ASN A 753 -6.11 -17.18 17.22
C ASN A 753 -6.03 -18.21 18.37
N GLY A 754 -5.84 -19.49 18.04
CA GLY A 754 -6.04 -20.62 18.96
C GLY A 754 -7.48 -21.16 19.00
N GLY A 755 -8.41 -20.51 18.32
CA GLY A 755 -9.77 -20.98 18.10
C GLY A 755 -9.89 -21.86 16.84
N ARG A 756 -11.12 -22.09 16.41
CA ARG A 756 -11.43 -22.87 15.20
C ARG A 756 -12.72 -22.43 14.52
N VAL A 757 -12.79 -22.69 13.23
CA VAL A 757 -14.03 -22.69 12.44
C VAL A 757 -14.59 -24.11 12.41
N ILE A 758 -15.88 -24.27 12.64
CA ILE A 758 -16.62 -25.52 12.40
C ILE A 758 -17.70 -25.26 11.35
N ILE A 759 -17.76 -26.08 10.31
CA ILE A 759 -18.87 -26.10 9.36
C ILE A 759 -19.83 -27.23 9.74
N ARG A 760 -21.11 -26.91 9.94
CA ARG A 760 -22.17 -27.90 10.16
C ARG A 760 -23.12 -28.00 8.97
N ASN A 761 -23.61 -29.20 8.71
CA ASN A 761 -24.69 -29.44 7.74
C ASN A 761 -26.07 -29.02 8.32
N GLY A 762 -27.12 -29.08 7.49
CA GLY A 762 -28.50 -28.78 7.91
C GLY A 762 -29.07 -29.65 9.06
N ASN A 763 -28.42 -30.76 9.41
CA ASN A 763 -28.77 -31.61 10.56
C ASN A 763 -27.97 -31.24 11.83
N GLY A 764 -27.13 -30.20 11.79
CA GLY A 764 -26.27 -29.78 12.92
C GLY A 764 -25.02 -30.63 13.13
N GLN A 765 -24.72 -31.59 12.24
CA GLN A 765 -23.50 -32.40 12.34
C GLN A 765 -22.31 -31.64 11.77
N PRO A 766 -21.14 -31.64 12.44
CA PRO A 766 -19.93 -31.07 11.88
C PRO A 766 -19.49 -31.88 10.66
N VAL A 767 -19.12 -31.20 9.58
CA VAL A 767 -18.68 -31.80 8.31
C VAL A 767 -17.30 -31.33 7.87
N ALA A 768 -16.82 -30.22 8.43
CA ALA A 768 -15.47 -29.71 8.24
C ALA A 768 -15.07 -28.85 9.45
N THR A 769 -13.77 -28.75 9.71
CA THR A 769 -13.17 -27.91 10.75
C THR A 769 -11.86 -27.33 10.25
N ALA A 770 -11.48 -26.15 10.71
CA ALA A 770 -10.16 -25.56 10.48
C ALA A 770 -9.75 -24.76 11.72
N ALA A 771 -8.54 -24.98 12.23
CA ALA A 771 -8.01 -24.18 13.31
C ALA A 771 -7.61 -22.78 12.81
N ILE A 772 -7.62 -21.80 13.72
CA ILE A 772 -7.27 -20.41 13.42
C ILE A 772 -5.90 -20.13 14.06
N VAL A 773 -4.90 -19.84 13.23
CA VAL A 773 -3.51 -19.68 13.66
C VAL A 773 -3.07 -18.22 13.52
N GLY A 774 -2.46 -17.68 14.57
CA GLY A 774 -1.85 -16.35 14.58
C GLY A 774 -0.32 -16.38 14.48
N GLY A 775 0.27 -15.19 14.35
CA GLY A 775 1.71 -14.98 14.40
C GLY A 775 2.41 -14.98 13.04
N HIS A 776 3.58 -14.35 13.00
CA HIS A 776 4.41 -14.23 11.81
C HIS A 776 5.87 -13.90 12.14
N GLY A 777 6.77 -14.18 11.19
CA GLY A 777 8.21 -13.95 11.30
C GLY A 777 8.90 -14.15 9.95
N ARG A 778 10.23 -14.01 9.92
CA ARG A 778 10.98 -14.11 8.65
C ARG A 778 10.81 -15.51 8.02
N GLY A 779 10.36 -15.54 6.77
CA GLY A 779 10.17 -16.77 6.00
C GLY A 779 9.07 -17.70 6.52
N GLY A 780 8.28 -17.26 7.50
CA GLY A 780 7.03 -17.92 7.88
C GLY A 780 5.87 -17.44 7.02
N GLN A 781 4.79 -18.21 7.01
CA GLN A 781 3.50 -17.84 6.44
C GLN A 781 2.60 -17.27 7.55
N CYS A 782 1.83 -16.22 7.29
CA CYS A 782 0.70 -15.84 8.17
C CYS A 782 -0.36 -16.94 8.13
N GLY A 783 -0.93 -17.31 9.29
CA GLY A 783 -1.79 -18.48 9.46
C GLY A 783 -2.84 -18.72 8.37
N LEU A 784 -3.08 -20.01 8.10
CA LEU A 784 -3.92 -20.48 7.00
C LEU A 784 -5.34 -19.89 7.06
N LEU A 785 -5.78 -19.27 5.96
CA LEU A 785 -7.18 -18.85 5.81
C LEU A 785 -8.07 -20.11 5.80
N PRO A 786 -9.11 -20.19 6.65
CA PRO A 786 -10.02 -21.34 6.66
C PRO A 786 -10.66 -21.54 5.30
N ARG A 787 -10.46 -22.72 4.73
CA ARG A 787 -10.89 -23.07 3.37
C ARG A 787 -11.47 -24.48 3.36
N PHE A 788 -12.60 -24.66 2.68
CA PHE A 788 -13.39 -25.89 2.71
C PHE A 788 -13.90 -26.26 1.33
N LEU A 789 -14.01 -27.56 1.05
CA LEU A 789 -14.65 -28.10 -0.15
C LEU A 789 -16.03 -28.63 0.21
N LEU A 790 -17.07 -27.84 -0.06
CA LEU A 790 -18.45 -28.16 0.34
C LEU A 790 -19.32 -28.44 -0.88
N SER A 791 -20.15 -29.49 -0.81
CA SER A 791 -21.18 -29.69 -1.83
C SER A 791 -22.19 -28.53 -1.82
N PRO A 792 -22.84 -28.20 -2.94
CA PRO A 792 -23.92 -27.22 -2.95
C PRO A 792 -25.04 -27.59 -1.96
N GLY A 793 -25.45 -26.67 -1.11
CA GLY A 793 -26.39 -26.93 -0.01
C GLY A 793 -26.37 -25.85 1.08
N SER A 794 -27.15 -26.09 2.14
CA SER A 794 -27.24 -25.21 3.31
C SER A 794 -26.45 -25.75 4.49
N TYR A 795 -25.66 -24.87 5.09
CA TYR A 795 -24.70 -25.12 6.15
C TYR A 795 -24.79 -24.02 7.21
N LYS A 796 -24.07 -24.20 8.32
CA LYS A 796 -23.81 -23.18 9.32
C LYS A 796 -22.31 -23.09 9.58
N ILE A 797 -21.79 -21.87 9.55
CA ILE A 797 -20.43 -21.55 10.03
C ILE A 797 -20.55 -21.28 11.53
N GLU A 798 -19.72 -21.91 12.33
CA GLU A 798 -19.48 -21.60 13.73
C GLU A 798 -18.03 -21.15 13.91
N LEU A 799 -17.82 -19.94 14.43
CA LEU A 799 -16.51 -19.50 14.91
C LEU A 799 -16.46 -19.79 16.40
N VAL A 800 -15.51 -20.61 16.82
CA VAL A 800 -15.25 -20.95 18.21
C VAL A 800 -13.97 -20.23 18.62
N SER A 801 -14.09 -19.23 19.48
CA SER A 801 -12.94 -18.56 20.10
C SER A 801 -12.21 -19.53 21.05
N PRO A 802 -10.94 -19.27 21.42
CA PRO A 802 -10.23 -20.10 22.39
C PRO A 802 -11.04 -20.30 23.67
N ASN A 803 -11.53 -19.20 24.27
CA ASN A 803 -12.35 -19.21 25.49
C ASN A 803 -13.71 -19.94 25.39
N GLY A 804 -14.02 -20.58 24.27
CA GLY A 804 -15.18 -21.45 24.07
C GLY A 804 -16.47 -20.72 23.69
N ALA A 805 -16.43 -19.38 23.53
CA ALA A 805 -17.57 -18.67 22.97
C ALA A 805 -17.78 -19.04 21.49
N VAL A 806 -19.04 -19.10 21.08
CA VAL A 806 -19.42 -19.49 19.73
C VAL A 806 -20.28 -18.41 19.09
N THR A 807 -19.82 -17.84 17.98
CA THR A 807 -20.65 -17.05 17.06
C THR A 807 -20.99 -17.90 15.84
N SER A 808 -22.17 -17.71 15.24
CA SER A 808 -22.60 -18.55 14.11
C SER A 808 -23.40 -17.79 13.07
N ARG A 809 -23.31 -18.25 11.82
CA ARG A 809 -23.97 -17.67 10.65
C ARG A 809 -24.38 -18.75 9.67
N ASP A 810 -25.57 -18.64 9.11
CA ASP A 810 -26.03 -19.55 8.06
C ASP A 810 -25.29 -19.29 6.74
N LEU A 811 -24.95 -20.37 6.04
CA LEU A 811 -24.17 -20.40 4.80
C LEU A 811 -24.91 -21.19 3.73
N ASN A 812 -25.18 -20.58 2.59
CA ASN A 812 -25.69 -21.28 1.41
C ASN A 812 -24.58 -21.40 0.37
N VAL A 813 -24.19 -22.62 0.04
CA VAL A 813 -23.16 -22.96 -0.93
C VAL A 813 -23.82 -23.23 -2.27
N ALA A 814 -23.48 -22.43 -3.28
CA ALA A 814 -23.85 -22.67 -4.68
C ALA A 814 -22.77 -23.52 -5.38
N ALA A 815 -22.92 -23.81 -6.68
CA ALA A 815 -21.89 -24.50 -7.47
C ALA A 815 -20.72 -23.61 -7.92
N THR A 816 -20.73 -22.32 -7.57
CA THR A 816 -19.68 -21.35 -7.84
C THR A 816 -18.84 -21.09 -6.59
N PRO A 817 -17.50 -20.99 -6.69
CA PRO A 817 -16.62 -20.62 -5.58
C PRO A 817 -17.13 -19.42 -4.79
N LEU A 818 -16.85 -19.42 -3.49
CA LEU A 818 -17.40 -18.44 -2.57
C LEU A 818 -16.35 -17.96 -1.57
N GLN A 819 -16.17 -16.64 -1.50
CA GLN A 819 -15.45 -16.00 -0.40
C GLN A 819 -16.47 -15.43 0.59
N VAL A 820 -16.36 -15.80 1.87
CA VAL A 820 -17.30 -15.41 2.93
C VAL A 820 -16.55 -14.63 3.99
N ARG A 821 -16.89 -13.35 4.14
CA ARG A 821 -16.39 -12.55 5.25
C ARG A 821 -17.11 -12.88 6.55
N CYS A 822 -16.33 -13.18 7.57
CA CYS A 822 -16.76 -13.49 8.92
C CYS A 822 -16.07 -12.52 9.89
N GLN A 823 -16.85 -11.61 10.48
CA GLN A 823 -16.47 -10.64 11.50
C GLN A 823 -17.54 -10.63 12.58
#